data_AF-A0A9P6P891-F1
#
_entry.id   AF-A0A9P6P891-F1
#
_cell.length_a   1.000
_cell.length_b   1.000
_cell.length_c   1.000
_cell.angle_alpha   90.00
_cell.angle_beta   90.00
_cell.angle_gamma   90.00
#
_symmetry.space_group_name_H-M   'P 1'
#
loop_
_entity.id
_entity.type
_entity.pdbx_description
1 polymer ?
#
loop_
_entity_poly.entity_id
_entity_poly.type
_entity_poly.pdbx_seq_one_letter_code
_entity_poly.pdbx_strand_id
1 'polypeptide(L)'
;MDIRSLLNPLPSPGPGERAPGKRASDATPRALPSSLPDFGLPQGKRRKTTVGSSPGGRPRQDLSTLSAFFQRARVSEDAHPASATVEQSGPLGATNWILSGQETNRIKKSGGAKALETLSEKAEALHRAGFSKQEAVAIASNHGGSQALNTVLATHATLTAAGFTHQQIVAIASKGGGSQALNTVLATHAALTAAGFTHQQIVAIASNHGGSQALDKVLATHAPLTAAGFTHRQIVGIASNNGGSQALDTVLVRYAPLRDAGFKHEQIVGIASNIGGSQALDKVLATHAQLTAVGFKHEQIVAIASKGGGSQALDKVLVKYAPLTAAGFTHQQIVAIASNKGGSQALDTVLATHAQLTTAGFAVEDVSAIAAHIGGAPALQAVVDHLELLMTRHSKEDIVKAGAKQRGAAAHVKQMANACRIKQESAAQSPRPMPTVLVERPIDQARTAFIPELQHCDLTGGTPIWSLDEASRVVLRHPMDPIEGNNDLFPLRDLTRPLDRVYERYADKNGKCHPNVKLTNIDLASGYKKYFNELCRDSRVGLSPSETANVRGRLLTNARTEFERLIREEAAPERPCKVRQLDHGGLLEHERMLAGQYGLFLAPAHSPQDQCTLRNGRILGFYMGMFAANEQQINAIEAQHPDYESYAMDAMRPGGKLTVYSALGCANDLAFANTALCADTPEPAYDRERLNAEFIPFEVKLTDRHGKPARETVVAMVALDNAIGKEIRVDYGDAFLRQFTTPRDRARSEEDAVVVKMEVDD
;
A
#
# COMPACT_ATOMS: atom_id res chain seq x y z
N MET A 1 -50.34 -27.61 23.76
CA MET A 1 -51.15 -28.78 24.14
C MET A 1 -50.34 -29.59 25.13
N ASP A 2 -50.99 -29.87 26.25
CA ASP A 2 -50.54 -30.58 27.45
C ASP A 2 -50.12 -32.04 27.14
N ILE A 3 -49.39 -32.69 28.08
CA ILE A 3 -49.55 -34.10 28.52
C ILE A 3 -48.34 -34.60 29.35
N ARG A 4 -48.61 -34.70 30.67
CA ARG A 4 -48.38 -35.83 31.61
C ARG A 4 -46.96 -36.27 32.00
N SER A 5 -46.66 -35.95 33.27
CA SER A 5 -45.75 -36.66 34.18
C SER A 5 -46.55 -37.54 35.17
N LEU A 6 -46.08 -38.76 35.45
CA LEU A 6 -46.42 -39.55 36.64
C LEU A 6 -45.21 -40.44 37.04
N LEU A 7 -44.75 -40.23 38.28
CA LEU A 7 -44.36 -41.22 39.31
C LEU A 7 -43.06 -42.10 39.19
N ASN A 8 -42.10 -41.74 40.06
CA ASN A 8 -41.15 -42.51 40.92
C ASN A 8 -41.56 -43.94 41.39
N PRO A 9 -40.73 -44.72 42.16
CA PRO A 9 -39.26 -44.74 42.40
C PRO A 9 -38.57 -46.15 42.56
N LEU A 10 -37.22 -46.15 42.60
CA LEU A 10 -36.18 -46.92 43.38
C LEU A 10 -36.37 -48.40 43.83
N PRO A 11 -35.25 -49.17 43.96
CA PRO A 11 -34.57 -49.30 45.29
C PRO A 11 -33.02 -49.38 45.27
N SER A 12 -32.39 -48.95 46.39
CA SER A 12 -31.00 -49.28 46.85
C SER A 12 -31.05 -50.54 47.77
N PRO A 13 -30.00 -51.07 48.49
CA PRO A 13 -28.77 -50.44 49.07
C PRO A 13 -27.44 -51.29 49.00
N GLY A 14 -26.23 -50.69 49.01
CA GLY A 14 -25.29 -50.53 50.18
C GLY A 14 -24.09 -51.54 50.13
N PRO A 15 -23.07 -51.54 51.03
CA PRO A 15 -22.28 -50.45 51.68
C PRO A 15 -20.74 -50.75 51.88
N GLY A 16 -19.97 -49.80 52.48
CA GLY A 16 -18.70 -50.00 53.26
C GLY A 16 -17.35 -49.94 52.50
N GLU A 17 -16.20 -49.41 52.95
CA GLU A 17 -15.54 -49.16 54.26
C GLU A 17 -14.48 -48.01 54.14
N ARG A 18 -14.41 -47.01 55.03
CA ARG A 18 -13.49 -46.77 56.20
C ARG A 18 -11.95 -46.91 56.03
N ALA A 19 -11.25 -45.82 56.41
CA ALA A 19 -9.80 -45.58 56.61
C ALA A 19 -9.25 -46.23 57.93
N PRO A 20 -8.01 -46.01 58.49
CA PRO A 20 -6.98 -44.96 58.24
C PRO A 20 -5.46 -45.31 58.45
N GLY A 21 -4.55 -44.32 58.29
CA GLY A 21 -3.48 -44.06 59.29
C GLY A 21 -1.98 -43.98 58.92
N LYS A 22 -1.42 -42.77 59.11
CA LYS A 22 -0.09 -42.38 59.68
C LYS A 22 1.19 -42.28 58.82
N ARG A 23 1.72 -41.05 58.79
CA ARG A 23 3.15 -40.65 58.80
C ARG A 23 3.54 -40.21 60.24
N ALA A 24 4.80 -40.36 60.62
CA ALA A 24 5.47 -39.59 61.67
C ALA A 24 7.01 -39.67 61.56
N SER A 25 7.69 -38.78 62.30
CA SER A 25 9.14 -38.52 62.50
C SER A 25 9.79 -37.52 61.53
N ASP A 26 10.13 -36.30 61.99
CA ASP A 26 11.25 -35.89 62.89
C ASP A 26 12.62 -36.02 62.21
N ALA A 27 13.70 -35.35 62.58
CA ALA A 27 13.99 -34.04 63.15
C ALA A 27 15.48 -33.80 62.78
N THR A 28 15.85 -32.53 62.61
CA THR A 28 17.20 -31.93 62.57
C THR A 28 18.17 -32.41 63.68
N PRO A 29 19.47 -31.99 63.78
CA PRO A 29 20.30 -31.13 62.89
C PRO A 29 21.80 -31.56 62.72
N ARG A 30 22.54 -30.71 61.98
CA ARG A 30 23.88 -30.14 62.28
C ARG A 30 25.12 -30.72 61.58
N ALA A 31 25.72 -29.86 60.72
CA ALA A 31 27.10 -29.34 60.77
C ALA A 31 27.87 -29.38 59.42
N LEU A 32 28.43 -28.21 59.09
CA LEU A 32 29.35 -27.78 58.01
C LEU A 32 30.74 -28.47 58.14
N PRO A 33 31.73 -28.35 57.20
CA PRO A 33 32.02 -27.12 56.43
C PRO A 33 32.71 -27.21 55.03
N SER A 34 32.68 -26.05 54.34
CA SER A 34 33.72 -25.37 53.53
C SER A 34 34.62 -26.11 52.51
N SER A 35 34.64 -25.63 51.26
CA SER A 35 35.83 -25.09 50.57
C SER A 35 35.57 -24.71 49.09
N LEU A 36 35.88 -23.46 48.74
CA LEU A 36 36.19 -22.93 47.39
C LEU A 36 37.65 -23.33 46.99
N PRO A 37 38.22 -22.99 45.81
CA PRO A 37 37.66 -22.48 44.54
C PRO A 37 38.24 -23.16 43.25
N ASP A 38 37.76 -22.67 42.10
CA ASP A 38 38.58 -22.16 40.97
C ASP A 38 38.75 -22.93 39.64
N PHE A 39 38.79 -22.10 38.59
CA PHE A 39 39.23 -22.25 37.19
C PHE A 39 38.34 -22.95 36.14
N GLY A 40 38.08 -22.17 35.07
CA GLY A 40 38.25 -22.67 33.70
C GLY A 40 37.01 -22.70 32.80
N LEU A 41 36.71 -21.57 32.17
CA LEU A 41 36.00 -21.48 30.88
C LEU A 41 36.71 -22.32 29.79
N PRO A 42 36.18 -22.40 28.55
CA PRO A 42 34.84 -22.74 28.06
C PRO A 42 34.97 -23.86 26.99
N GLN A 43 33.89 -24.25 26.29
CA GLN A 43 33.84 -24.51 24.83
C GLN A 43 32.57 -25.30 24.47
N GLY A 44 31.76 -24.68 23.62
CA GLY A 44 31.53 -25.22 22.29
C GLY A 44 30.62 -26.46 22.10
N LYS A 45 29.48 -26.16 21.49
CA LYS A 45 28.86 -26.92 20.36
C LYS A 45 27.87 -28.03 20.67
N ARG A 46 26.61 -27.61 20.53
CA ARG A 46 25.46 -28.32 19.94
C ARG A 46 25.82 -29.49 19.01
N ARG A 47 25.14 -30.63 19.22
CA ARG A 47 24.45 -31.35 18.13
C ARG A 47 23.20 -32.08 18.64
N LYS A 48 22.18 -32.02 17.78
CA LYS A 48 20.80 -32.49 17.89
C LYS A 48 20.66 -34.01 17.76
N THR A 49 19.46 -34.49 18.12
CA THR A 49 18.68 -35.69 17.70
C THR A 49 18.30 -36.54 18.92
N THR A 50 17.08 -37.06 19.17
CA THR A 50 15.75 -37.05 18.51
C THR A 50 14.73 -37.67 19.48
N VAL A 51 13.46 -37.22 19.39
CA VAL A 51 12.17 -37.94 19.60
C VAL A 51 11.83 -38.55 20.99
N GLY A 52 10.63 -38.21 21.51
CA GLY A 52 9.91 -39.00 22.53
C GLY A 52 8.85 -38.20 23.30
N SER A 53 7.58 -38.56 23.11
CA SER A 53 6.38 -37.77 23.42
C SER A 53 5.79 -38.01 24.82
N SER A 54 5.37 -36.92 25.50
CA SER A 54 4.24 -36.77 26.48
C SER A 54 4.15 -37.63 27.76
N PRO A 55 3.26 -37.30 28.74
CA PRO A 55 2.89 -36.01 29.31
C PRO A 55 2.93 -36.04 30.87
N GLY A 56 3.14 -34.92 31.56
CA GLY A 56 3.04 -34.90 33.02
C GLY A 56 3.32 -33.53 33.64
N GLY A 57 2.26 -32.87 34.08
CA GLY A 57 2.28 -31.49 34.54
C GLY A 57 3.00 -31.24 35.87
N ARG A 58 3.48 -30.00 35.98
CA ARG A 58 3.53 -29.14 37.18
C ARG A 58 3.98 -27.74 36.72
N PRO A 59 3.15 -26.69 36.79
CA PRO A 59 3.65 -25.34 36.59
C PRO A 59 4.45 -24.93 37.84
N ARG A 60 5.75 -24.66 37.63
CA ARG A 60 6.58 -23.92 38.57
C ARG A 60 5.89 -22.59 38.87
N GLN A 61 5.67 -22.29 40.15
CA GLN A 61 5.33 -20.95 40.61
C GLN A 61 6.53 -20.05 40.29
N ASP A 62 6.38 -19.21 39.26
CA ASP A 62 7.38 -18.22 38.90
C ASP A 62 6.93 -16.86 39.45
N LEU A 63 7.72 -16.32 40.38
CA LEU A 63 7.54 -15.05 41.10
C LEU A 63 7.86 -13.82 40.22
N SER A 64 7.46 -13.83 38.95
CA SER A 64 7.85 -12.81 37.97
C SER A 64 6.92 -11.59 37.89
N THR A 65 5.85 -11.52 38.68
CA THR A 65 4.86 -10.42 38.62
C THR A 65 5.27 -9.12 39.30
N LEU A 66 6.43 -9.06 39.97
CA LEU A 66 7.01 -7.81 40.49
C LEU A 66 8.14 -7.23 39.61
N SER A 67 8.64 -8.00 38.63
CA SER A 67 9.61 -7.51 37.63
C SER A 67 8.94 -6.78 36.46
N ALA A 68 7.67 -7.07 36.18
CA ALA A 68 6.93 -6.45 35.08
C ALA A 68 6.51 -4.98 35.35
N PHE A 69 6.70 -4.48 36.58
CA PHE A 69 6.36 -3.10 36.95
C PHE A 69 7.51 -2.11 36.67
N PHE A 70 8.77 -2.57 36.63
CA PHE A 70 9.94 -1.75 36.28
C PHE A 70 10.26 -1.71 34.77
N GLN A 71 9.54 -2.47 33.94
CA GLN A 71 9.80 -2.60 32.50
C GLN A 71 9.02 -1.62 31.60
N ARG A 72 8.29 -0.66 32.18
CA ARG A 72 7.52 0.33 31.41
C ARG A 72 8.23 1.66 31.17
N ALA A 73 9.54 1.70 31.42
CA ALA A 73 10.43 2.81 31.11
C ALA A 73 11.72 2.36 30.40
N ARG A 74 11.66 1.35 29.51
CA ARG A 74 12.68 1.19 28.47
C ARG A 74 12.27 2.03 27.27
N VAL A 75 12.96 3.14 27.09
CA VAL A 75 13.16 3.76 25.77
C VAL A 75 13.79 2.70 24.87
N SER A 76 13.34 2.62 23.63
CA SER A 76 13.85 1.71 22.61
C SER A 76 15.34 1.96 22.35
N GLU A 77 16.23 1.18 22.97
CA GLU A 77 17.60 0.95 22.51
C GLU A 77 17.55 -0.21 21.53
N ASP A 78 17.36 0.10 20.24
CA ASP A 78 17.80 -0.72 19.10
C ASP A 78 17.55 0.09 17.82
N ALA A 79 18.47 1.02 17.54
CA ALA A 79 18.74 1.53 16.21
C ALA A 79 20.25 1.76 16.13
N HIS A 80 20.95 0.98 15.30
CA HIS A 80 22.36 1.20 14.99
C HIS A 80 22.57 2.61 14.39
N PRO A 81 23.72 3.25 14.63
CA PRO A 81 23.98 4.60 14.16
C PRO A 81 24.31 4.57 12.67
N ALA A 82 23.43 5.11 11.83
CA ALA A 82 23.84 5.60 10.52
C ALA A 82 24.37 7.03 10.73
N SER A 83 25.61 7.27 10.32
CA SER A 83 26.36 8.52 10.44
C SER A 83 25.49 9.77 10.24
N ALA A 84 25.32 10.56 11.29
CA ALA A 84 24.94 11.96 11.17
C ALA A 84 26.21 12.79 11.33
N THR A 85 26.62 13.41 10.23
CA THR A 85 27.63 14.45 10.15
C THR A 85 27.32 15.56 11.15
N VAL A 86 28.35 15.96 11.89
CA VAL A 86 28.37 17.17 12.72
C VAL A 86 28.19 18.37 11.80
N GLU A 87 27.03 19.01 11.82
CA GLU A 87 26.89 20.37 11.31
C GLU A 87 27.22 21.37 12.43
N GLN A 88 28.33 22.07 12.23
CA GLN A 88 28.79 23.17 13.03
C GLN A 88 27.87 24.39 12.88
N SER A 89 27.50 24.97 14.03
CA SER A 89 27.24 26.39 14.31
C SER A 89 27.02 27.37 13.15
N GLY A 90 25.79 27.91 13.08
CA GLY A 90 25.39 29.15 12.40
C GLY A 90 24.33 29.92 13.24
N PRO A 91 24.08 31.21 13.00
CA PRO A 91 23.52 32.15 13.99
C PRO A 91 22.04 31.91 14.33
N LEU A 92 21.67 32.26 15.57
CA LEU A 92 20.34 32.16 16.23
C LEU A 92 19.17 32.57 15.31
N GLY A 93 18.53 31.59 14.67
CA GLY A 93 17.31 31.75 13.88
C GLY A 93 16.09 31.17 14.59
N ALA A 94 14.94 31.84 14.47
CA ALA A 94 13.65 31.44 15.04
C ALA A 94 13.35 29.95 14.83
N THR A 95 13.11 29.20 15.90
CA THR A 95 12.73 27.78 15.80
C THR A 95 11.34 27.67 15.18
N ASN A 96 11.27 27.39 13.89
CA ASN A 96 10.01 27.09 13.23
C ASN A 96 9.58 25.64 13.54
N TRP A 97 8.98 25.42 14.72
CA TRP A 97 8.37 24.13 15.06
C TRP A 97 7.12 23.89 14.21
N ILE A 98 7.30 23.31 13.02
CA ILE A 98 6.20 22.92 12.16
C ILE A 98 5.52 21.67 12.75
N LEU A 99 4.26 21.82 13.18
CA LEU A 99 3.42 20.73 13.67
C LEU A 99 2.73 20.02 12.51
N SER A 100 2.70 18.69 12.55
CA SER A 100 1.89 17.89 11.62
C SER A 100 0.39 18.04 11.90
N GLY A 101 -0.45 17.68 10.92
CA GLY A 101 -1.90 17.65 11.10
C GLY A 101 -2.34 16.72 12.24
N GLN A 102 -1.63 15.61 12.46
CA GLN A 102 -1.89 14.67 13.55
C GLN A 102 -1.58 15.28 14.92
N GLU A 103 -0.42 15.95 15.07
CA GLU A 103 -0.02 16.62 16.32
C GLU A 103 -0.98 17.76 16.67
N THR A 104 -1.34 18.57 15.66
CA THR A 104 -2.31 19.66 15.81
C THR A 104 -3.66 19.14 16.29
N ASN A 105 -4.17 18.07 15.67
CA ASN A 105 -5.43 17.46 16.06
C ASN A 105 -5.37 16.86 17.47
N ARG A 106 -4.25 16.23 17.85
CA ARG A 106 -4.04 15.66 19.19
C ARG A 106 -4.08 16.74 20.28
N ILE A 107 -3.40 17.87 20.06
CA ILE A 107 -3.39 19.01 20.99
C ILE A 107 -4.79 19.62 21.07
N LYS A 108 -5.44 19.92 19.93
CA LYS A 108 -6.80 20.47 19.93
C LYS A 108 -7.80 19.58 20.65
N LYS A 109 -7.73 18.26 20.43
CA LYS A 109 -8.65 17.29 21.05
C LYS A 109 -8.52 17.20 22.57
N SER A 110 -7.30 17.30 23.10
CA SER A 110 -7.03 16.98 24.51
C SER A 110 -6.65 18.20 25.35
N GLY A 111 -5.82 19.10 24.80
CA GLY A 111 -5.39 20.35 25.45
C GLY A 111 -6.23 21.57 25.07
N GLY A 112 -6.99 21.51 23.97
CA GLY A 112 -7.83 22.60 23.50
C GLY A 112 -7.07 23.66 22.68
N ALA A 113 -7.80 24.65 22.14
CA ALA A 113 -7.25 25.70 21.30
C ALA A 113 -6.16 26.52 22.02
N LYS A 114 -6.40 26.84 23.30
CA LYS A 114 -5.46 27.60 24.14
C LYS A 114 -4.11 26.88 24.32
N ALA A 115 -4.09 25.55 24.38
CA ALA A 115 -2.83 24.80 24.49
C ALA A 115 -2.01 24.87 23.19
N LEU A 116 -2.68 24.88 22.03
CA LEU A 116 -2.04 25.03 20.74
C LEU A 116 -1.46 26.45 20.57
N GLU A 117 -2.22 27.47 20.92
CA GLU A 117 -1.78 28.87 20.91
C GLU A 117 -0.57 29.08 21.84
N THR A 118 -0.66 28.63 23.09
CA THR A 118 0.46 28.72 24.03
C THR A 118 1.70 27.97 23.54
N LEU A 119 1.54 26.82 22.88
CA LEU A 119 2.68 26.10 22.30
C LEU A 119 3.35 26.90 21.18
N SER A 120 2.56 27.49 20.27
CA SER A 120 3.08 28.35 19.20
C SER A 120 3.80 29.58 19.77
N GLU A 121 3.23 30.24 20.77
CA GLU A 121 3.83 31.42 21.42
C GLU A 121 5.10 31.09 22.20
N LYS A 122 5.18 29.91 22.82
CA LYS A 122 6.27 29.53 23.73
C LYS A 122 7.29 28.59 23.10
N ALA A 123 7.17 28.24 21.82
CA ALA A 123 8.05 27.31 21.13
C ALA A 123 9.53 27.66 21.29
N GLU A 124 9.89 28.93 21.07
CA GLU A 124 11.27 29.39 21.23
C GLU A 124 11.76 29.38 22.68
N ALA A 125 10.89 29.69 23.64
CA ALA A 125 11.23 29.65 25.06
C ALA A 125 11.46 28.20 25.52
N LEU A 126 10.64 27.27 25.07
CA LEU A 126 10.78 25.84 25.33
C LEU A 126 12.04 25.28 24.67
N HIS A 127 12.32 25.66 23.43
CA HIS A 127 13.54 25.26 22.75
C HIS A 127 14.79 25.77 23.46
N ARG A 128 14.82 27.05 23.88
CA ARG A 128 15.92 27.62 24.68
C ARG A 128 16.07 26.95 26.05
N ALA A 129 14.98 26.49 26.65
CA ALA A 129 15.00 25.70 27.88
C ALA A 129 15.39 24.22 27.65
N GLY A 130 15.74 23.83 26.42
CA GLY A 130 16.22 22.50 26.07
C GLY A 130 15.14 21.46 25.80
N PHE A 131 13.88 21.86 25.65
CA PHE A 131 12.78 20.95 25.29
C PHE A 131 12.75 20.71 23.79
N SER A 132 12.51 19.46 23.40
CA SER A 132 12.22 19.08 22.02
C SER A 132 10.77 19.39 21.65
N LYS A 133 10.51 19.49 20.34
CA LYS A 133 9.14 19.61 19.80
C LYS A 133 8.22 18.49 20.30
N GLN A 134 8.72 17.25 20.33
CA GLN A 134 7.92 16.09 20.75
C GLN A 134 7.52 16.17 22.23
N GLU A 135 8.41 16.62 23.10
CA GLU A 135 8.13 16.80 24.53
C GLU A 135 7.11 17.92 24.73
N ALA A 136 7.27 19.04 24.02
CA ALA A 136 6.32 20.14 24.08
C ALA A 136 4.92 19.74 23.59
N VAL A 137 4.83 18.98 22.50
CA VAL A 137 3.57 18.39 22.01
C VAL A 137 2.96 17.44 23.03
N ALA A 138 3.77 16.61 23.70
CA ALA A 138 3.31 15.69 24.73
C ALA A 138 2.72 16.44 25.94
N ILE A 139 3.36 17.52 26.38
CA ILE A 139 2.88 18.39 27.47
C ILE A 139 1.58 19.09 27.07
N ALA A 140 1.53 19.65 25.86
CA ALA A 140 0.36 20.37 25.34
C ALA A 140 -0.87 19.46 25.11
N SER A 141 -0.65 18.17 24.83
CA SER A 141 -1.70 17.20 24.46
C SER A 141 -2.51 16.63 25.65
N ASN A 142 -2.64 17.38 26.74
CA ASN A 142 -3.39 16.96 27.93
C ASN A 142 -4.30 18.08 28.43
N HIS A 143 -5.34 17.75 29.21
CA HIS A 143 -6.21 18.73 29.85
C HIS A 143 -5.39 19.71 30.70
N GLY A 144 -5.54 21.01 30.43
CA GLY A 144 -4.73 22.07 31.04
C GLY A 144 -3.35 22.25 30.41
N GLY A 145 -3.11 21.75 29.19
CA GLY A 145 -1.80 21.77 28.51
C GLY A 145 -1.16 23.17 28.44
N SER A 146 -1.93 24.22 28.20
CA SER A 146 -1.43 25.62 28.27
C SER A 146 -0.81 25.95 29.64
N GLN A 147 -1.47 25.55 30.73
CA GLN A 147 -0.94 25.77 32.09
C GLN A 147 0.31 24.92 32.34
N ALA A 148 0.33 23.68 31.84
CA ALA A 148 1.49 22.80 31.97
C ALA A 148 2.72 23.36 31.23
N LEU A 149 2.56 23.91 30.03
CA LEU A 149 3.64 24.57 29.28
C LEU A 149 4.20 25.79 30.03
N ASN A 150 3.34 26.65 30.56
CA ASN A 150 3.80 27.81 31.33
C ASN A 150 4.50 27.38 32.63
N THR A 151 3.94 26.39 33.33
CA THR A 151 4.50 25.89 34.59
C THR A 151 5.83 25.21 34.36
N VAL A 152 5.99 24.42 33.29
CA VAL A 152 7.26 23.75 33.03
C VAL A 152 8.37 24.79 32.78
N LEU A 153 8.10 25.83 32.00
CA LEU A 153 9.06 26.93 31.80
C LEU A 153 9.41 27.64 33.11
N ALA A 154 8.43 27.89 33.98
CA ALA A 154 8.66 28.57 35.25
C ALA A 154 9.40 27.72 36.29
N THR A 155 9.21 26.39 36.27
CA THR A 155 9.66 25.49 37.35
C THR A 155 10.87 24.63 36.97
N HIS A 156 11.20 24.51 35.68
CA HIS A 156 12.22 23.59 35.18
C HIS A 156 13.60 23.80 35.81
N ALA A 157 14.07 25.04 35.89
CA ALA A 157 15.37 25.37 36.50
C ALA A 157 15.40 25.01 37.99
N THR A 158 14.34 25.34 38.73
CA THR A 158 14.22 25.05 40.17
C THR A 158 14.16 23.55 40.44
N LEU A 159 13.39 22.80 39.67
CA LEU A 159 13.30 21.34 39.80
C LEU A 159 14.63 20.66 39.43
N THR A 160 15.34 21.18 38.42
CA THR A 160 16.67 20.69 38.06
C THR A 160 17.68 20.93 39.18
N ALA A 161 17.65 22.12 39.80
CA ALA A 161 18.48 22.43 40.96
C ALA A 161 18.14 21.56 42.19
N ALA A 162 16.88 21.14 42.33
CA ALA A 162 16.42 20.20 43.36
C ALA A 162 16.77 18.72 43.05
N GLY A 163 17.50 18.45 41.95
CA GLY A 163 18.00 17.12 41.60
C GLY A 163 17.08 16.28 40.71
N PHE A 164 15.99 16.85 40.19
CA PHE A 164 15.15 16.16 39.19
C PHE A 164 15.79 16.26 37.80
N THR A 165 15.74 15.16 37.04
CA THR A 165 16.25 15.17 35.67
C THR A 165 15.26 15.82 34.69
N HIS A 166 15.74 16.32 33.56
CA HIS A 166 14.89 16.86 32.49
C HIS A 166 13.74 15.90 32.12
N GLN A 167 14.06 14.62 31.93
CA GLN A 167 13.08 13.58 31.57
C GLN A 167 12.04 13.33 32.68
N GLN A 168 12.43 13.45 33.95
CA GLN A 168 11.48 13.36 35.07
C GLN A 168 10.49 14.53 35.07
N ILE A 169 10.97 15.75 34.81
CA ILE A 169 10.13 16.95 34.73
C ILE A 169 9.13 16.82 33.56
N VAL A 170 9.60 16.40 32.39
CA VAL A 170 8.74 16.12 31.22
C VAL A 170 7.68 15.06 31.55
N ALA A 171 8.06 13.97 32.22
CA ALA A 171 7.16 12.88 32.58
C ALA A 171 6.04 13.33 33.53
N ILE A 172 6.32 14.25 34.46
CA ILE A 172 5.33 14.86 35.36
C ILE A 172 4.42 15.82 34.57
N ALA A 173 5.01 16.69 33.73
CA ALA A 173 4.29 17.70 32.96
C ALA A 173 3.35 17.11 31.91
N SER A 174 3.68 15.94 31.36
CA SER A 174 2.96 15.30 30.23
C SER A 174 1.74 14.47 30.63
N LYS A 175 1.09 14.80 31.75
CA LYS A 175 -0.13 14.14 32.26
C LYS A 175 -1.23 15.17 32.50
N GLY A 176 -2.49 14.71 32.55
CA GLY A 176 -3.62 15.58 32.94
C GLY A 176 -3.38 16.21 34.32
N GLY A 177 -3.38 17.55 34.38
CA GLY A 177 -3.04 18.29 35.61
C GLY A 177 -1.53 18.49 35.86
N GLY A 178 -0.67 18.32 34.85
CA GLY A 178 0.79 18.40 34.99
C GLY A 178 1.31 19.69 35.66
N SER A 179 0.67 20.84 35.43
CA SER A 179 0.96 22.10 36.14
C SER A 179 0.84 21.95 37.66
N GLN A 180 -0.27 21.39 38.14
CA GLN A 180 -0.52 21.17 39.57
C GLN A 180 0.48 20.16 40.14
N ALA A 181 0.78 19.10 39.40
CA ALA A 181 1.76 18.11 39.81
C ALA A 181 3.17 18.71 39.97
N LEU A 182 3.64 19.53 39.02
CA LEU A 182 4.93 20.22 39.11
C LEU A 182 5.02 21.13 40.33
N ASN A 183 3.99 21.96 40.55
CA ASN A 183 3.94 22.84 41.72
C ASN A 183 3.91 22.06 43.04
N THR A 184 3.18 20.94 43.09
CA THR A 184 3.12 20.09 44.28
C THR A 184 4.44 19.38 44.53
N VAL A 185 5.13 18.91 43.49
CA VAL A 185 6.49 18.35 43.63
C VAL A 185 7.43 19.40 44.21
N LEU A 186 7.40 20.63 43.68
CA LEU A 186 8.20 21.72 44.26
C LEU A 186 7.88 21.96 45.74
N ALA A 187 6.60 21.98 46.12
CA ALA A 187 6.20 22.22 47.50
C ALA A 187 6.52 21.06 48.45
N THR A 188 6.47 19.80 47.97
CA THR A 188 6.50 18.61 48.83
C THR A 188 7.80 17.80 48.76
N HIS A 189 8.65 17.99 47.74
CA HIS A 189 9.82 17.12 47.52
C HIS A 189 10.77 17.08 48.72
N ALA A 190 11.02 18.21 49.39
CA ALA A 190 11.91 18.27 50.54
C ALA A 190 11.37 17.42 51.71
N ALA A 191 10.08 17.54 52.01
CA ALA A 191 9.43 16.75 53.06
C ALA A 191 9.38 15.25 52.72
N LEU A 192 9.07 14.90 51.47
CA LEU A 192 9.08 13.52 51.00
C LEU A 192 10.49 12.90 51.02
N THR A 193 11.51 13.66 50.65
CA THR A 193 12.91 13.21 50.72
C THR A 193 13.34 12.99 52.18
N ALA A 194 12.96 13.90 53.09
CA ALA A 194 13.19 13.73 54.53
C ALA A 194 12.46 12.51 55.10
N ALA A 195 11.29 12.15 54.55
CA ALA A 195 10.56 10.92 54.88
C ALA A 195 11.13 9.65 54.22
N GLY A 196 12.24 9.77 53.47
CA GLY A 196 12.97 8.65 52.86
C GLY A 196 12.50 8.25 51.45
N PHE A 197 11.66 9.05 50.79
CA PHE A 197 11.27 8.81 49.40
C PHE A 197 12.35 9.32 48.43
N THR A 198 12.65 8.51 47.42
CA THR A 198 13.58 8.88 46.33
C THR A 198 12.89 9.75 45.27
N HIS A 199 13.66 10.55 44.51
CA HIS A 199 13.12 11.30 43.36
C HIS A 199 12.37 10.40 42.38
N GLN A 200 12.86 9.17 42.14
CA GLN A 200 12.18 8.21 41.26
C GLN A 200 10.79 7.83 41.79
N GLN A 201 10.64 7.66 43.11
CA GLN A 201 9.34 7.36 43.73
C GLN A 201 8.40 8.57 43.68
N ILE A 202 8.92 9.77 43.94
CA ILE A 202 8.14 11.02 43.84
C ILE A 202 7.60 11.19 42.41
N VAL A 203 8.45 10.99 41.39
CA VAL A 203 8.05 11.05 39.98
C VAL A 203 7.02 9.96 39.66
N ALA A 204 7.21 8.73 40.14
CA ALA A 204 6.25 7.65 39.92
C ALA A 204 4.86 7.96 40.51
N ILE A 205 4.77 8.69 41.61
CA ILE A 205 3.50 9.15 42.20
C ILE A 205 2.92 10.31 41.37
N ALA A 206 3.75 11.31 41.08
CA ALA A 206 3.37 12.55 40.40
C ALA A 206 2.92 12.35 38.94
N SER A 207 3.50 11.39 38.22
CA SER A 207 3.27 11.14 36.79
C SER A 207 1.98 10.36 36.48
N ASN A 208 0.90 10.62 37.22
CA ASN A 208 -0.43 10.05 37.02
C ASN A 208 -1.52 11.13 37.07
N HIS A 209 -2.74 10.79 36.64
CA HIS A 209 -3.86 11.74 36.76
C HIS A 209 -4.20 11.95 38.24
N GLY A 210 -4.17 13.21 38.69
CA GLY A 210 -4.30 13.56 40.10
C GLY A 210 -3.03 13.33 40.93
N GLY A 211 -1.85 13.28 40.29
CA GLY A 211 -0.57 13.08 40.96
C GLY A 211 -0.28 14.08 42.09
N SER A 212 -0.73 15.35 41.97
CA SER A 212 -0.65 16.33 43.06
C SER A 212 -1.37 15.83 44.33
N GLN A 213 -2.64 15.44 44.18
CA GLN A 213 -3.45 14.91 45.28
C GLN A 213 -2.87 13.62 45.87
N ALA A 214 -2.19 12.81 45.05
CA ALA A 214 -1.51 11.62 45.52
C ALA A 214 -0.26 11.96 46.34
N LEU A 215 0.54 12.94 45.94
CA LEU A 215 1.72 13.39 46.71
C LEU A 215 1.33 13.96 48.07
N ASP A 216 0.37 14.89 48.10
CA ASP A 216 -0.14 15.46 49.35
C ASP A 216 -0.66 14.35 50.29
N LYS A 217 -1.35 13.37 49.71
CA LYS A 217 -1.90 12.26 50.48
C LYS A 217 -0.83 11.29 50.97
N VAL A 218 0.20 11.01 50.18
CA VAL A 218 1.36 10.21 50.64
C VAL A 218 1.98 10.87 51.86
N LEU A 219 2.20 12.19 51.81
CA LEU A 219 2.76 12.91 52.95
C LEU A 219 1.86 12.82 54.19
N ALA A 220 0.55 13.01 54.03
CA ALA A 220 -0.42 12.93 55.13
C ALA A 220 -0.60 11.52 55.72
N THR A 221 -0.45 10.46 54.90
CA THR A 221 -0.72 9.07 55.30
C THR A 221 0.54 8.25 55.57
N HIS A 222 1.73 8.78 55.27
CA HIS A 222 3.00 8.05 55.38
C HIS A 222 3.27 7.51 56.79
N ALA A 223 3.17 8.36 57.82
CA ALA A 223 3.42 7.97 59.20
C ALA A 223 2.46 6.86 59.70
N PRO A 224 1.11 7.02 59.59
CA PRO A 224 0.21 5.97 60.05
C PRO A 224 0.30 4.66 59.23
N LEU A 225 0.55 4.72 57.92
CA LEU A 225 0.74 3.52 57.11
C LEU A 225 2.04 2.78 57.46
N THR A 226 3.13 3.51 57.71
CA THR A 226 4.39 2.91 58.15
C THR A 226 4.22 2.24 59.52
N ALA A 227 3.48 2.86 60.44
CA ALA A 227 3.14 2.26 61.74
C ALA A 227 2.29 0.98 61.60
N ALA A 228 1.44 0.90 60.57
CA ALA A 228 0.69 -0.31 60.20
C ALA A 228 1.52 -1.37 59.42
N GLY A 229 2.83 -1.15 59.25
CA GLY A 229 3.77 -2.09 58.64
C GLY A 229 3.91 -1.97 57.12
N PHE A 230 3.38 -0.91 56.50
CA PHE A 230 3.56 -0.67 55.07
C PHE A 230 4.95 -0.12 54.77
N THR A 231 5.61 -0.71 53.79
CA THR A 231 6.90 -0.24 53.26
C THR A 231 6.71 0.93 52.28
N HIS A 232 7.73 1.77 52.10
CA HIS A 232 7.70 2.83 51.06
C HIS A 232 7.36 2.29 49.68
N ARG A 233 7.86 1.09 49.34
CA ARG A 233 7.55 0.44 48.05
C ARG A 233 6.05 0.17 47.89
N GLN A 234 5.37 -0.25 48.95
CA GLN A 234 3.93 -0.53 48.91
C GLN A 234 3.12 0.77 48.87
N ILE A 235 3.50 1.77 49.66
CA ILE A 235 2.86 3.10 49.64
C ILE A 235 2.95 3.70 48.23
N VAL A 236 4.14 3.67 47.61
CA VAL A 236 4.34 4.11 46.23
C VAL A 236 3.50 3.27 45.26
N GLY A 237 3.49 1.95 45.40
CA GLY A 237 2.67 1.07 44.55
C GLY A 237 1.17 1.37 44.61
N ILE A 238 0.65 1.80 45.76
CA ILE A 238 -0.75 2.23 45.94
C ILE A 238 -0.96 3.62 45.32
N ALA A 239 -0.06 4.55 45.60
CA ALA A 239 -0.17 5.96 45.19
C ALA A 239 0.06 6.20 43.70
N SER A 240 0.89 5.39 43.04
CA SER A 240 1.31 5.53 41.63
C SER A 240 0.26 5.02 40.62
N ASN A 241 -1.02 5.18 40.94
CA ASN A 241 -2.15 4.84 40.06
C ASN A 241 -3.12 6.01 39.98
N ASN A 242 -3.95 6.05 38.92
CA ASN A 242 -5.07 6.98 38.86
C ASN A 242 -6.01 6.75 40.07
N GLY A 243 -6.22 7.79 40.88
CA GLY A 243 -6.97 7.69 42.13
C GLY A 243 -6.15 7.21 43.34
N GLY A 244 -4.81 7.19 43.26
CA GLY A 244 -3.92 6.73 44.33
C GLY A 244 -4.14 7.44 45.68
N SER A 245 -4.51 8.72 45.66
CA SER A 245 -4.92 9.47 46.86
C SER A 245 -6.10 8.79 47.58
N GLN A 246 -7.16 8.47 46.84
CA GLN A 246 -8.34 7.78 47.36
C GLN A 246 -8.00 6.35 47.83
N ALA A 247 -7.10 5.67 47.11
CA ALA A 247 -6.64 4.34 47.50
C ALA A 247 -5.88 4.35 48.83
N LEU A 248 -5.01 5.34 49.08
CA LEU A 248 -4.32 5.50 50.36
C LEU A 248 -5.30 5.79 51.51
N ASP A 249 -6.25 6.70 51.31
CA ASP A 249 -7.31 6.98 52.30
C ASP A 249 -8.11 5.71 52.61
N THR A 250 -8.51 4.97 51.58
CA THR A 250 -9.30 3.74 51.76
C THR A 250 -8.49 2.66 52.45
N VAL A 251 -7.21 2.49 52.13
CA VAL A 251 -6.33 1.55 52.84
C VAL A 251 -6.28 1.94 54.32
N LEU A 252 -6.05 3.21 54.64
CA LEU A 252 -5.98 3.67 56.01
C LEU A 252 -7.26 3.33 56.81
N VAL A 253 -8.43 3.50 56.20
CA VAL A 253 -9.73 3.27 56.85
C VAL A 253 -10.13 1.78 56.86
N ARG A 254 -9.83 1.02 55.81
CA ARG A 254 -10.33 -0.35 55.61
C ARG A 254 -9.32 -1.44 55.96
N TYR A 255 -8.06 -1.09 56.23
CA TYR A 255 -7.03 -2.08 56.53
C TYR A 255 -7.40 -2.96 57.72
N ALA A 256 -7.73 -2.39 58.89
CA ALA A 256 -8.12 -3.16 60.06
C ALA A 256 -9.36 -4.05 59.81
N PRO A 257 -10.51 -3.53 59.31
CA PRO A 257 -11.66 -4.38 58.97
C PRO A 257 -11.35 -5.54 58.00
N LEU A 258 -10.45 -5.33 57.03
CA LEU A 258 -10.04 -6.38 56.10
C LEU A 258 -9.13 -7.42 56.75
N ARG A 259 -8.26 -7.01 57.68
CA ARG A 259 -7.45 -7.93 58.48
C ARG A 259 -8.35 -8.79 59.37
N ASP A 260 -9.37 -8.20 59.97
CA ASP A 260 -10.37 -8.90 60.81
C ASP A 260 -11.21 -9.87 59.97
N ALA A 261 -11.52 -9.53 58.72
CA ALA A 261 -12.16 -10.43 57.75
C ALA A 261 -11.23 -11.55 57.21
N GLY A 262 -9.98 -11.62 57.70
CA GLY A 262 -9.03 -12.71 57.40
C GLY A 262 -8.12 -12.48 56.19
N PHE A 263 -8.13 -11.28 55.58
CA PHE A 263 -7.23 -10.98 54.45
C PHE A 263 -5.80 -10.71 54.93
N LYS A 264 -4.81 -11.23 54.18
CA LYS A 264 -3.38 -11.01 54.44
C LYS A 264 -2.94 -9.60 54.06
N HIS A 265 -1.88 -9.09 54.70
CA HIS A 265 -1.34 -7.76 54.41
C HIS A 265 -1.02 -7.60 52.91
N GLU A 266 -0.36 -8.58 52.31
CA GLU A 266 0.04 -8.59 50.90
C GLU A 266 -1.17 -8.61 49.96
N GLN A 267 -2.28 -9.24 50.38
CA GLN A 267 -3.52 -9.27 49.60
C GLN A 267 -4.19 -7.90 49.57
N ILE A 268 -4.25 -7.21 50.70
CA ILE A 268 -4.82 -5.86 50.79
C ILE A 268 -4.01 -4.89 49.95
N VAL A 269 -2.67 -4.93 50.07
CA VAL A 269 -1.76 -4.15 49.23
C VAL A 269 -1.98 -4.47 47.75
N GLY A 270 -2.03 -5.75 47.38
CA GLY A 270 -2.25 -6.18 46.00
C GLY A 270 -3.55 -5.64 45.39
N ILE A 271 -4.64 -5.61 46.15
CA ILE A 271 -5.91 -5.01 45.71
C ILE A 271 -5.77 -3.50 45.55
N ALA A 272 -5.15 -2.84 46.52
CA ALA A 272 -5.00 -1.38 46.56
C ALA A 272 -4.08 -0.83 45.45
N SER A 273 -3.05 -1.58 45.04
CA SER A 273 -2.04 -1.16 44.04
C SER A 273 -2.51 -1.25 42.59
N ASN A 274 -3.81 -1.06 42.32
CA ASN A 274 -4.40 -1.08 40.99
C ASN A 274 -5.31 0.14 40.76
N ILE A 275 -5.59 0.44 39.49
CA ILE A 275 -6.56 1.47 39.12
C ILE A 275 -7.94 1.10 39.69
N GLY A 276 -8.49 1.99 40.53
CA GLY A 276 -9.74 1.76 41.25
C GLY A 276 -9.58 0.93 42.53
N GLY A 277 -8.35 0.80 43.07
CA GLY A 277 -8.06 0.03 44.28
C GLY A 277 -8.93 0.39 45.49
N SER A 278 -9.21 1.68 45.70
CA SER A 278 -10.18 2.15 46.71
C SER A 278 -11.54 1.45 46.58
N GLN A 279 -12.15 1.52 45.39
CA GLN A 279 -13.45 0.92 45.12
C GLN A 279 -13.42 -0.62 45.22
N ALA A 280 -12.27 -1.22 44.90
CA ALA A 280 -12.08 -2.66 45.03
C ALA A 280 -12.00 -3.08 46.51
N LEU A 281 -11.28 -2.36 47.35
CA LEU A 281 -11.20 -2.64 48.79
C LEU A 281 -12.56 -2.52 49.47
N ASP A 282 -13.29 -1.43 49.22
CA ASP A 282 -14.64 -1.24 49.77
C ASP A 282 -15.57 -2.37 49.33
N LYS A 283 -15.52 -2.76 48.05
CA LYS A 283 -16.36 -3.84 47.54
C LYS A 283 -15.95 -5.21 48.08
N VAL A 284 -14.66 -5.51 48.25
CA VAL A 284 -14.20 -6.75 48.91
C VAL A 284 -14.78 -6.81 50.32
N LEU A 285 -14.64 -5.74 51.09
CA LEU A 285 -15.19 -5.71 52.44
C LEU A 285 -16.72 -5.89 52.44
N ALA A 286 -17.44 -5.27 51.51
CA ALA A 286 -18.90 -5.39 51.42
C ALA A 286 -19.38 -6.78 50.95
N THR A 287 -18.61 -7.50 50.13
CA THR A 287 -19.07 -8.73 49.45
C THR A 287 -18.42 -10.02 49.95
N HIS A 288 -17.31 -9.96 50.70
CA HIS A 288 -16.55 -11.16 51.07
C HIS A 288 -17.37 -12.20 51.83
N ALA A 289 -18.24 -11.79 52.76
CA ALA A 289 -19.07 -12.72 53.53
C ALA A 289 -20.02 -13.51 52.63
N GLN A 290 -20.67 -12.84 51.67
CA GLN A 290 -21.58 -13.47 50.72
C GLN A 290 -20.85 -14.40 49.76
N LEU A 291 -19.69 -13.98 49.24
CA LEU A 291 -18.86 -14.80 48.36
C LEU A 291 -18.29 -16.02 49.09
N THR A 292 -17.88 -15.88 50.35
CA THR A 292 -17.38 -16.99 51.16
C THR A 292 -18.51 -18.00 51.46
N ALA A 293 -19.74 -17.52 51.70
CA ALA A 293 -20.89 -18.37 51.92
C ALA A 293 -21.22 -19.28 50.72
N VAL A 294 -20.95 -18.82 49.50
CA VAL A 294 -21.11 -19.62 48.27
C VAL A 294 -19.83 -20.35 47.84
N GLY A 295 -18.78 -20.35 48.67
CA GLY A 295 -17.58 -21.16 48.51
C GLY A 295 -16.35 -20.48 47.88
N PHE A 296 -16.35 -19.15 47.68
CA PHE A 296 -15.14 -18.44 47.24
C PHE A 296 -14.09 -18.38 48.36
N LYS A 297 -12.86 -18.75 48.04
CA LYS A 297 -11.69 -18.57 48.93
C LYS A 297 -11.19 -17.13 48.86
N HIS A 298 -10.58 -16.63 49.93
CA HIS A 298 -9.95 -15.30 49.95
C HIS A 298 -8.99 -15.07 48.77
N GLU A 299 -8.19 -16.07 48.40
CA GLU A 299 -7.28 -15.99 47.26
C GLU A 299 -8.00 -15.75 45.92
N GLN A 300 -9.20 -16.31 45.75
CA GLN A 300 -10.02 -16.13 44.55
C GLN A 300 -10.67 -14.74 44.54
N ILE A 301 -11.18 -14.29 45.69
CA ILE A 301 -11.72 -12.93 45.85
C ILE A 301 -10.64 -11.90 45.51
N VAL A 302 -9.43 -12.10 46.03
CA VAL A 302 -8.26 -11.24 45.77
C VAL A 302 -7.88 -11.29 44.28
N ALA A 303 -7.88 -12.46 43.65
CA ALA A 303 -7.57 -12.58 42.22
C ALA A 303 -8.53 -11.78 41.32
N ILE A 304 -9.82 -11.75 41.67
CA ILE A 304 -10.86 -10.98 40.98
C ILE A 304 -10.70 -9.48 41.27
N ALA A 305 -10.49 -9.12 42.53
CA ALA A 305 -10.39 -7.74 42.98
C ALA A 305 -9.12 -7.02 42.49
N SER A 306 -8.01 -7.75 42.32
CA SER A 306 -6.68 -7.21 41.99
C SER A 306 -6.48 -6.95 40.48
N LYS A 307 -7.56 -6.63 39.76
CA LYS A 307 -7.56 -6.27 38.34
C LYS A 307 -8.23 -4.91 38.17
N GLY A 308 -7.90 -4.21 37.08
CA GLY A 308 -8.58 -2.96 36.74
C GLY A 308 -10.09 -3.20 36.57
N GLY A 309 -10.90 -2.56 37.42
CA GLY A 309 -12.34 -2.77 37.49
C GLY A 309 -12.80 -3.90 38.45
N GLY A 310 -11.92 -4.39 39.33
CA GLY A 310 -12.21 -5.52 40.24
C GLY A 310 -13.46 -5.35 41.10
N SER A 311 -13.79 -4.13 41.53
CA SER A 311 -15.06 -3.83 42.21
C SER A 311 -16.29 -4.23 41.39
N GLN A 312 -16.30 -3.89 40.11
CA GLN A 312 -17.38 -4.25 39.18
C GLN A 312 -17.40 -5.76 38.92
N ALA A 313 -16.22 -6.40 38.85
CA ALA A 313 -16.12 -7.83 38.66
C ALA A 313 -16.70 -8.61 39.86
N LEU A 314 -16.39 -8.21 41.09
CA LEU A 314 -16.96 -8.83 42.30
C LEU A 314 -18.48 -8.69 42.36
N ASP A 315 -18.99 -7.49 42.06
CA ASP A 315 -20.43 -7.22 42.00
C ASP A 315 -21.13 -8.13 40.99
N LYS A 316 -20.56 -8.25 39.79
CA LYS A 316 -21.08 -9.14 38.74
C LYS A 316 -20.96 -10.61 39.08
N VAL A 317 -19.86 -11.05 39.70
CA VAL A 317 -19.74 -12.44 40.16
C VAL A 317 -20.88 -12.76 41.11
N LEU A 318 -21.15 -11.91 42.10
CA LEU A 318 -22.22 -12.13 43.06
C LEU A 318 -23.60 -12.22 42.38
N VAL A 319 -23.92 -11.26 41.50
CA VAL A 319 -25.22 -11.21 40.80
C VAL A 319 -25.38 -12.36 39.80
N LYS A 320 -24.30 -12.80 39.15
CA LYS A 320 -24.33 -13.76 38.04
C LYS A 320 -23.93 -15.18 38.44
N TYR A 321 -23.51 -15.42 39.68
CA TYR A 321 -23.07 -16.73 40.13
C TYR A 321 -24.14 -17.81 39.96
N ALA A 322 -25.36 -17.57 40.49
CA ALA A 322 -26.47 -18.51 40.37
C ALA A 322 -26.83 -18.84 38.90
N PRO A 323 -27.06 -17.86 38.00
CA PRO A 323 -27.37 -18.18 36.61
C PRO A 323 -26.21 -18.83 35.85
N LEU A 324 -24.94 -18.49 36.15
CA LEU A 324 -23.78 -19.14 35.51
C LEU A 324 -23.60 -20.59 35.95
N THR A 325 -23.78 -20.88 37.24
CA THR A 325 -23.74 -22.27 37.74
C THR A 325 -24.91 -23.10 37.20
N ALA A 326 -26.11 -22.52 37.07
CA ALA A 326 -27.25 -23.16 36.41
C ALA A 326 -26.98 -23.45 34.92
N ALA A 327 -26.19 -22.60 34.26
CA ALA A 327 -25.70 -22.80 32.89
C ALA A 327 -24.53 -23.80 32.79
N GLY A 328 -24.10 -24.42 33.90
CA GLY A 328 -23.07 -25.46 33.93
C GLY A 328 -21.64 -24.95 34.17
N PHE A 329 -21.42 -23.65 34.37
CA PHE A 329 -20.08 -23.13 34.66
C PHE A 329 -19.62 -23.49 36.06
N THR A 330 -18.41 -24.05 36.16
CA THR A 330 -17.78 -24.36 37.44
C THR A 330 -17.29 -23.11 38.15
N HIS A 331 -17.15 -23.21 39.47
CA HIS A 331 -16.57 -22.15 40.30
C HIS A 331 -15.21 -21.67 39.80
N GLN A 332 -14.35 -22.59 39.35
CA GLN A 332 -13.03 -22.27 38.84
C GLN A 332 -13.09 -21.48 37.52
N GLN A 333 -14.02 -21.83 36.63
CA GLN A 333 -14.23 -21.12 35.36
C GLN A 333 -14.75 -19.69 35.61
N ILE A 334 -15.71 -19.52 36.52
CA ILE A 334 -16.22 -18.18 36.89
C ILE A 334 -15.09 -17.30 37.43
N VAL A 335 -14.24 -17.83 38.32
CA VAL A 335 -13.06 -17.11 38.83
C VAL A 335 -12.09 -16.79 37.70
N ALA A 336 -11.81 -17.73 36.79
CA ALA A 336 -10.90 -17.51 35.67
C ALA A 336 -11.39 -16.40 34.73
N ILE A 337 -12.68 -16.34 34.43
CA ILE A 337 -13.30 -15.29 33.60
C ILE A 337 -13.24 -13.94 34.31
N ALA A 338 -13.63 -13.90 35.59
CA ALA A 338 -13.70 -12.67 36.38
C ALA A 338 -12.32 -12.06 36.70
N SER A 339 -11.28 -12.89 36.83
CA SER A 339 -9.92 -12.48 37.23
C SER A 339 -9.09 -11.86 36.09
N ASN A 340 -9.73 -11.13 35.19
CA ASN A 340 -9.12 -10.45 34.05
C ASN A 340 -9.56 -8.98 33.96
N LYS A 341 -8.76 -8.15 33.27
CA LYS A 341 -9.19 -6.78 32.95
C LYS A 341 -10.42 -6.84 32.04
N GLY A 342 -11.54 -6.27 32.49
CA GLY A 342 -12.84 -6.40 31.83
C GLY A 342 -13.64 -7.66 32.20
N GLY A 343 -13.25 -8.36 33.28
CA GLY A 343 -13.93 -9.59 33.73
C GLY A 343 -15.42 -9.42 34.00
N SER A 344 -15.86 -8.25 34.48
CA SER A 344 -17.29 -7.93 34.62
C SER A 344 -18.05 -8.02 33.30
N GLN A 345 -17.50 -7.41 32.24
CA GLN A 345 -18.06 -7.48 30.89
C GLN A 345 -18.02 -8.91 30.35
N ALA A 346 -16.94 -9.65 30.62
CA ALA A 346 -16.82 -11.04 30.19
C ALA A 346 -17.89 -11.94 30.81
N LEU A 347 -18.21 -11.77 32.10
CA LEU A 347 -19.30 -12.52 32.76
C LEU A 347 -20.67 -12.18 32.16
N ASP A 348 -20.94 -10.91 31.87
CA ASP A 348 -22.19 -10.51 31.22
C ASP A 348 -22.29 -11.10 29.80
N THR A 349 -21.23 -11.02 29.00
CA THR A 349 -21.21 -11.59 27.64
C THR A 349 -21.32 -13.11 27.67
N VAL A 350 -20.63 -13.80 28.57
CA VAL A 350 -20.76 -15.27 28.72
C VAL A 350 -22.21 -15.65 28.98
N LEU A 351 -22.86 -15.00 29.96
CA LEU A 351 -24.25 -15.34 30.25
C LEU A 351 -25.19 -15.01 29.07
N ALA A 352 -24.95 -13.91 28.37
CA ALA A 352 -25.76 -13.52 27.22
C ALA A 352 -25.60 -14.46 26.01
N THR A 353 -24.44 -15.10 25.84
CA THR A 353 -24.08 -15.83 24.62
C THR A 353 -23.98 -17.35 24.79
N HIS A 354 -23.85 -17.87 26.01
CA HIS A 354 -23.60 -19.30 26.24
C HIS A 354 -24.70 -20.20 25.64
N ALA A 355 -25.97 -19.81 25.71
CA ALA A 355 -27.07 -20.61 25.19
C ALA A 355 -26.98 -20.78 23.66
N GLN A 356 -26.63 -19.71 22.94
CA GLN A 356 -26.41 -19.73 21.50
C GLN A 356 -25.21 -20.61 21.13
N LEU A 357 -24.10 -20.48 21.85
CA LEU A 357 -22.90 -21.29 21.60
C LEU A 357 -23.12 -22.77 21.94
N THR A 358 -23.86 -23.07 23.01
CA THR A 358 -24.26 -24.44 23.36
C THR A 358 -25.13 -25.06 22.27
N THR A 359 -26.04 -24.28 21.68
CA THR A 359 -26.89 -24.72 20.56
C THR A 359 -26.05 -25.02 19.31
N ALA A 360 -24.99 -24.25 19.08
CA ALA A 360 -23.98 -24.52 18.05
C ALA A 360 -22.98 -25.64 18.43
N GLY A 361 -23.17 -26.29 19.59
CA GLY A 361 -22.40 -27.44 20.04
C GLY A 361 -21.06 -27.13 20.71
N PHE A 362 -20.83 -25.89 21.15
CA PHE A 362 -19.67 -25.55 21.98
C PHE A 362 -19.92 -26.00 23.42
N ALA A 363 -18.88 -26.52 24.06
CA ALA A 363 -18.93 -26.89 25.47
C ALA A 363 -18.75 -25.66 26.38
N VAL A 364 -19.13 -25.78 27.66
CA VAL A 364 -18.92 -24.72 28.66
C VAL A 364 -17.42 -24.40 28.80
N GLU A 365 -16.57 -25.41 28.66
CA GLU A 365 -15.10 -25.29 28.67
C GLU A 365 -14.60 -24.40 27.55
N ASP A 366 -15.20 -24.49 26.35
CA ASP A 366 -14.85 -23.69 25.18
C ASP A 366 -15.17 -22.21 25.41
N VAL A 367 -16.39 -21.95 25.90
CA VAL A 367 -16.85 -20.59 26.24
C VAL A 367 -15.97 -19.98 27.32
N SER A 368 -15.64 -20.76 28.35
CA SER A 368 -14.72 -20.33 29.41
C SER A 368 -13.32 -20.04 28.89
N ALA A 369 -12.79 -20.86 27.97
CA ALA A 369 -11.45 -20.67 27.41
C ALA A 369 -11.35 -19.37 26.60
N ILE A 370 -12.38 -19.04 25.81
CA ILE A 370 -12.43 -17.78 25.06
C ILE A 370 -12.56 -16.58 25.99
N ALA A 371 -13.38 -16.69 27.03
CA ALA A 371 -13.71 -15.58 27.93
C ALA A 371 -12.63 -15.28 28.99
N ALA A 372 -11.81 -16.26 29.39
CA ALA A 372 -10.87 -16.17 30.51
C ALA A 372 -9.56 -15.42 30.21
N HIS A 373 -9.60 -14.37 29.38
CA HIS A 373 -8.45 -13.56 28.98
C HIS A 373 -8.78 -12.06 28.87
N ILE A 374 -7.74 -11.23 28.75
CA ILE A 374 -7.90 -9.79 28.50
C ILE A 374 -8.54 -9.58 27.13
N GLY A 375 -9.74 -8.99 27.11
CA GLY A 375 -10.54 -8.87 25.89
C GLY A 375 -11.34 -10.13 25.55
N GLY A 376 -11.56 -11.03 26.52
CA GLY A 376 -12.41 -12.21 26.34
C GLY A 376 -13.86 -11.86 25.98
N ALA A 377 -14.43 -10.80 26.57
CA ALA A 377 -15.77 -10.33 26.21
C ALA A 377 -15.91 -9.98 24.71
N PRO A 378 -15.10 -9.08 24.12
CA PRO A 378 -15.19 -8.81 22.68
C PRO A 378 -14.75 -9.99 21.82
N ALA A 379 -13.90 -10.90 22.31
CA ALA A 379 -13.54 -12.11 21.57
C ALA A 379 -14.72 -13.07 21.46
N LEU A 380 -15.41 -13.33 22.58
CA LEU A 380 -16.60 -14.17 22.62
C LEU A 380 -17.73 -13.56 21.80
N GLN A 381 -17.94 -12.25 21.89
CA GLN A 381 -18.92 -11.55 21.06
C GLN A 381 -18.58 -11.68 19.57
N ALA A 382 -17.31 -11.53 19.17
CA ALA A 382 -16.90 -11.70 17.77
C ALA A 382 -17.11 -13.12 17.25
N VAL A 383 -16.95 -14.15 18.11
CA VAL A 383 -17.25 -15.54 17.75
C VAL A 383 -18.74 -15.69 17.49
N VAL A 384 -19.58 -15.11 18.34
CA VAL A 384 -21.04 -15.16 18.22
C VAL A 384 -21.54 -14.41 17.00
N ASP A 385 -21.07 -13.17 16.80
CA ASP A 385 -21.46 -12.31 15.66
C ASP A 385 -21.12 -12.95 14.30
N HIS A 386 -20.14 -13.86 14.26
CA HIS A 386 -19.68 -14.51 13.05
C HIS A 386 -19.80 -16.04 13.10
N LEU A 387 -20.60 -16.58 14.02
CA LEU A 387 -20.64 -18.00 14.35
C LEU A 387 -20.97 -18.88 13.14
N GLU A 388 -22.06 -18.55 12.45
CA GLU A 388 -22.51 -19.28 11.27
C GLU A 388 -21.44 -19.29 10.17
N LEU A 389 -20.85 -18.13 9.91
CA LEU A 389 -19.83 -17.93 8.90
C LEU A 389 -18.55 -18.72 9.22
N LEU A 390 -18.07 -18.64 10.46
CA LEU A 390 -16.87 -19.35 10.93
C LEU A 390 -17.06 -20.87 10.85
N MET A 391 -18.24 -21.36 11.23
CA MET A 391 -18.55 -22.79 11.25
C MET A 391 -18.63 -23.42 9.85
N THR A 392 -18.72 -22.61 8.80
CA THR A 392 -18.67 -23.13 7.43
C THR A 392 -17.31 -23.68 6.99
N ARG A 393 -16.21 -23.24 7.64
CA ARG A 393 -14.83 -23.57 7.20
C ARG A 393 -13.84 -23.88 8.32
N HIS A 394 -14.20 -23.63 9.56
CA HIS A 394 -13.35 -23.89 10.71
C HIS A 394 -14.00 -24.88 11.65
N SER A 395 -13.20 -25.75 12.26
CA SER A 395 -13.68 -26.59 13.34
C SER A 395 -13.95 -25.73 14.58
N LYS A 396 -14.79 -26.24 15.50
CA LYS A 396 -15.02 -25.57 16.80
C LYS A 396 -13.70 -25.36 17.54
N GLU A 397 -12.80 -26.34 17.49
CA GLU A 397 -11.48 -26.26 18.13
C GLU A 397 -10.63 -25.11 17.57
N ASP A 398 -10.67 -24.88 16.25
CA ASP A 398 -9.97 -23.76 15.62
C ASP A 398 -10.54 -22.40 16.04
N ILE A 399 -11.87 -22.31 16.12
CA ILE A 399 -12.58 -21.10 16.58
C ILE A 399 -12.23 -20.80 18.04
N VAL A 400 -12.22 -21.82 18.90
CA VAL A 400 -11.83 -21.69 20.32
C VAL A 400 -10.37 -21.28 20.44
N LYS A 401 -9.45 -21.91 19.70
CA LYS A 401 -8.02 -21.52 19.68
C LYS A 401 -7.83 -20.08 19.23
N ALA A 402 -8.62 -19.60 18.28
CA ALA A 402 -8.58 -18.21 17.83
C ALA A 402 -9.12 -17.23 18.88
N GLY A 403 -10.25 -17.58 19.50
CA GLY A 403 -10.91 -16.77 20.54
C GLY A 403 -10.18 -16.75 21.88
N ALA A 404 -9.45 -17.82 22.22
CA ALA A 404 -8.69 -17.94 23.46
C ALA A 404 -7.28 -17.31 23.40
N LYS A 405 -6.96 -16.53 22.36
CA LYS A 405 -5.68 -15.81 22.30
C LYS A 405 -5.64 -14.67 23.34
N GLN A 406 -4.54 -14.58 24.10
CA GLN A 406 -4.42 -13.61 25.20
C GLN A 406 -4.51 -12.12 24.80
N ARG A 407 -4.17 -11.76 23.55
CA ARG A 407 -4.29 -10.38 23.04
C ARG A 407 -4.78 -10.40 21.59
N GLY A 408 -5.72 -9.50 21.29
CA GLY A 408 -6.23 -9.32 19.93
C GLY A 408 -7.11 -10.47 19.42
N ALA A 409 -7.56 -11.39 20.27
CA ALA A 409 -8.42 -12.51 19.88
C ALA A 409 -9.65 -12.06 19.08
N ALA A 410 -10.35 -11.02 19.52
CA ALA A 410 -11.49 -10.46 18.79
C ALA A 410 -11.13 -10.03 17.36
N ALA A 411 -9.99 -9.36 17.17
CA ALA A 411 -9.52 -8.96 15.85
C ALA A 411 -9.14 -10.18 15.00
N HIS A 412 -8.53 -11.19 15.61
CA HIS A 412 -8.16 -12.43 14.93
C HIS A 412 -9.39 -13.23 14.48
N VAL A 413 -10.41 -13.36 15.34
CA VAL A 413 -11.69 -13.99 15.00
C VAL A 413 -12.38 -13.22 13.87
N LYS A 414 -12.40 -11.89 13.93
CA LYS A 414 -12.92 -11.05 12.83
C LYS A 414 -12.14 -11.23 11.53
N GLN A 415 -10.82 -11.37 11.59
CA GLN A 415 -10.00 -11.67 10.41
C GLN A 415 -10.32 -13.06 9.84
N MET A 416 -10.49 -14.07 10.70
CA MET A 416 -10.90 -15.41 10.27
C MET A 416 -12.29 -15.41 9.63
N ALA A 417 -13.25 -14.70 10.23
CA ALA A 417 -14.57 -14.50 9.66
C ALA A 417 -14.49 -13.78 8.31
N ASN A 418 -13.70 -12.70 8.21
CA ASN A 418 -13.51 -11.98 6.95
C ASN A 418 -12.85 -12.85 5.87
N ALA A 419 -11.90 -13.72 6.24
CA ALA A 419 -11.32 -14.69 5.33
C ALA A 419 -12.35 -15.74 4.86
N CYS A 420 -13.24 -16.19 5.75
CA CYS A 420 -14.36 -17.05 5.38
C CYS A 420 -15.32 -16.34 4.43
N ARG A 421 -15.67 -15.07 4.72
CA ARG A 421 -16.51 -14.21 3.88
C ARG A 421 -15.93 -14.05 2.49
N ILE A 422 -14.67 -13.61 2.39
CA ILE A 422 -13.96 -13.46 1.11
C ILE A 422 -13.97 -14.77 0.33
N LYS A 423 -13.76 -15.91 1.00
CA LYS A 423 -13.75 -17.20 0.32
C LYS A 423 -15.13 -17.75 -0.03
N GLN A 424 -16.18 -17.37 0.70
CA GLN A 424 -17.58 -17.68 0.37
C GLN A 424 -18.04 -16.80 -0.79
N GLU A 425 -17.74 -15.50 -0.76
CA GLU A 425 -17.94 -14.57 -1.88
C GLU A 425 -17.21 -15.08 -3.12
N SER A 426 -15.95 -15.54 -3.00
CA SER A 426 -15.19 -16.13 -4.11
C SER A 426 -15.63 -17.54 -4.54
N ALA A 427 -16.54 -18.18 -3.79
CA ALA A 427 -17.06 -19.52 -4.10
C ALA A 427 -18.52 -19.48 -4.60
N ALA A 428 -19.33 -18.56 -4.07
CA ALA A 428 -20.66 -18.22 -4.54
C ALA A 428 -20.59 -17.45 -5.86
N GLN A 429 -19.58 -16.60 -6.01
CA GLN A 429 -19.11 -16.16 -7.30
C GLN A 429 -18.13 -17.25 -7.76
N SER A 430 -18.65 -18.39 -8.20
CA SER A 430 -17.90 -19.25 -9.11
C SER A 430 -18.76 -20.25 -9.91
N PRO A 431 -18.47 -20.55 -11.20
CA PRO A 431 -17.16 -20.41 -11.82
C PRO A 431 -16.81 -18.92 -11.88
N ARG A 432 -15.66 -18.57 -11.29
CA ARG A 432 -15.38 -17.35 -10.48
C ARG A 432 -15.92 -16.07 -11.14
N PRO A 433 -16.13 -14.95 -10.42
CA PRO A 433 -16.10 -13.71 -11.17
C PRO A 433 -14.66 -13.65 -11.68
N MET A 434 -14.50 -13.84 -12.98
CA MET A 434 -13.19 -13.74 -13.59
C MET A 434 -12.63 -12.38 -13.16
N PRO A 435 -11.36 -12.27 -12.73
CA PRO A 435 -10.76 -10.95 -12.57
C PRO A 435 -11.10 -10.15 -13.83
N THR A 436 -11.45 -8.86 -13.72
CA THR A 436 -11.66 -8.02 -14.91
C THR A 436 -10.38 -8.08 -15.73
N VAL A 437 -10.36 -8.94 -16.73
CA VAL A 437 -9.25 -9.09 -17.66
C VAL A 437 -9.46 -7.99 -18.68
N LEU A 438 -8.67 -6.94 -18.51
CA LEU A 438 -8.43 -5.91 -19.50
C LEU A 438 -7.85 -6.58 -20.75
N VAL A 439 -8.58 -6.54 -21.87
CA VAL A 439 -8.21 -7.11 -23.17
C VAL A 439 -7.62 -6.03 -24.02
N GLU A 440 -6.38 -6.26 -24.39
CA GLU A 440 -5.66 -5.50 -25.37
C GLU A 440 -6.43 -5.53 -26.70
N ARG A 441 -7.14 -4.45 -27.04
CA ARG A 441 -7.69 -4.22 -28.39
C ARG A 441 -6.92 -3.09 -29.06
N PRO A 442 -6.20 -3.37 -30.16
CA PRO A 442 -5.64 -2.29 -30.96
C PRO A 442 -6.78 -1.35 -31.33
N ILE A 443 -6.72 -0.11 -30.83
CA ILE A 443 -7.49 0.98 -31.42
C ILE A 443 -6.97 1.15 -32.85
N ASP A 444 -5.65 1.03 -32.96
CA ASP A 444 -4.86 1.13 -34.16
C ASP A 444 -3.46 0.54 -33.87
N GLN A 445 -2.58 0.45 -34.86
CA GLN A 445 -1.26 -0.19 -34.74
C GLN A 445 -0.31 0.39 -33.67
N ALA A 446 -0.52 1.63 -33.21
CA ALA A 446 0.34 2.27 -32.21
C ALA A 446 -0.36 2.50 -30.86
N ARG A 447 -1.65 2.17 -30.75
CA ARG A 447 -2.46 2.39 -29.55
C ARG A 447 -3.34 1.19 -29.26
N THR A 448 -3.34 0.79 -27.99
CA THR A 448 -4.26 -0.22 -27.49
C THR A 448 -5.14 0.32 -26.36
N ALA A 449 -6.44 0.07 -26.48
CA ALA A 449 -7.41 0.16 -25.38
C ALA A 449 -7.58 -1.19 -24.68
N PHE A 450 -7.79 -1.15 -23.37
CA PHE A 450 -8.16 -2.33 -22.62
C PHE A 450 -9.68 -2.43 -22.39
N ILE A 451 -10.31 -3.42 -23.03
CA ILE A 451 -11.76 -3.68 -22.96
C ILE A 451 -12.00 -5.01 -22.20
N PRO A 452 -13.05 -5.18 -21.37
CA PRO A 452 -13.22 -6.45 -20.65
C PRO A 452 -13.72 -7.62 -21.55
N GLU A 453 -12.91 -8.69 -21.79
CA GLU A 453 -13.27 -10.06 -22.35
C GLU A 453 -12.08 -10.99 -22.86
N LEU A 454 -11.55 -11.91 -22.03
CA LEU A 454 -10.61 -13.10 -22.26
C LEU A 454 -10.04 -13.40 -23.70
N GLN A 455 -8.78 -13.83 -23.96
CA GLN A 455 -7.70 -14.49 -23.20
C GLN A 455 -6.33 -14.39 -23.97
N HIS A 456 -5.21 -14.25 -23.22
CA HIS A 456 -3.78 -14.52 -23.53
C HIS A 456 -2.94 -13.58 -24.44
N CYS A 457 -1.99 -12.84 -23.85
CA CYS A 457 -0.54 -12.84 -24.16
C CYS A 457 0.27 -11.90 -23.23
N ASP A 458 1.59 -12.10 -23.22
CA ASP A 458 2.63 -11.60 -22.30
C ASP A 458 3.25 -10.27 -22.78
N LEU A 459 3.39 -9.28 -21.89
CA LEU A 459 3.91 -7.94 -22.19
C LEU A 459 5.35 -7.75 -21.68
N THR A 460 6.29 -8.46 -22.28
CA THR A 460 7.72 -8.23 -22.05
C THR A 460 8.40 -7.67 -23.29
N GLY A 461 8.42 -6.34 -23.43
CA GLY A 461 9.25 -5.67 -24.44
C GLY A 461 9.03 -4.16 -24.57
N GLY A 462 9.77 -3.35 -23.80
CA GLY A 462 9.86 -1.89 -23.97
C GLY A 462 8.83 -1.07 -23.18
N THR A 463 9.28 0.00 -22.52
CA THR A 463 8.49 0.79 -21.54
C THR A 463 7.24 1.44 -22.18
N PRO A 464 6.02 1.01 -21.83
CA PRO A 464 4.81 1.59 -22.41
C PRO A 464 4.46 2.92 -21.72
N ILE A 465 3.96 3.88 -22.49
CA ILE A 465 3.40 5.14 -21.97
C ILE A 465 1.89 5.01 -21.90
N TRP A 466 1.28 5.38 -20.79
CA TRP A 466 -0.17 5.28 -20.59
C TRP A 466 -0.83 6.66 -20.44
N SER A 467 -2.05 6.78 -20.94
CA SER A 467 -2.91 7.96 -20.76
C SER A 467 -4.38 7.54 -20.59
N LEU A 468 -5.25 8.43 -20.13
CA LEU A 468 -6.70 8.23 -20.13
C LEU A 468 -7.31 8.93 -21.34
N ASP A 469 -8.22 8.27 -22.04
CA ASP A 469 -9.01 8.94 -23.08
C ASP A 469 -10.23 9.69 -22.50
N GLU A 470 -10.99 10.38 -23.35
CA GLU A 470 -12.17 11.16 -22.97
C GLU A 470 -13.27 10.32 -22.27
N ALA A 471 -13.25 9.00 -22.44
CA ALA A 471 -14.16 8.06 -21.79
C ALA A 471 -13.54 7.39 -20.54
N SER A 472 -12.43 7.91 -20.02
CA SER A 472 -11.68 7.37 -18.87
C SER A 472 -11.14 5.95 -19.09
N ARG A 473 -10.89 5.55 -20.34
CA ARG A 473 -10.24 4.26 -20.66
C ARG A 473 -8.73 4.43 -20.63
N VAL A 474 -8.02 3.42 -20.11
CA VAL A 474 -6.56 3.38 -20.15
C VAL A 474 -6.13 3.06 -21.58
N VAL A 475 -5.38 3.99 -22.17
CA VAL A 475 -4.73 3.85 -23.47
C VAL A 475 -3.24 3.59 -23.23
N LEU A 476 -2.73 2.47 -23.75
CA LEU A 476 -1.29 2.21 -23.82
C LEU A 476 -0.79 2.57 -25.22
N ARG A 477 0.34 3.27 -25.28
CA ARG A 477 1.12 3.51 -26.50
C ARG A 477 2.34 2.60 -26.49
N HIS A 478 2.57 1.90 -27.59
CA HIS A 478 3.68 0.97 -27.78
C HIS A 478 4.29 1.15 -29.19
N PRO A 479 5.55 0.70 -29.43
CA PRO A 479 6.11 0.66 -30.78
C PRO A 479 5.23 -0.16 -31.73
N MET A 480 5.19 0.21 -33.01
CA MET A 480 4.41 -0.54 -34.01
C MET A 480 5.04 -1.92 -34.28
N ASP A 481 4.22 -2.96 -34.36
CA ASP A 481 4.59 -4.27 -34.87
C ASP A 481 4.12 -4.44 -36.33
N PRO A 482 4.86 -5.16 -37.20
CA PRO A 482 4.44 -5.42 -38.57
C PRO A 482 3.22 -6.34 -38.62
N ILE A 483 2.22 -5.95 -39.40
CA ILE A 483 0.99 -6.72 -39.62
C ILE A 483 1.00 -7.18 -41.08
N GLU A 484 1.26 -8.47 -41.32
CA GLU A 484 1.47 -8.99 -42.69
C GLU A 484 0.33 -8.66 -43.66
N GLY A 485 -0.93 -8.74 -43.19
CA GLY A 485 -2.12 -8.46 -44.00
C GLY A 485 -2.28 -7.00 -44.43
N ASN A 486 -1.60 -6.05 -43.78
CA ASN A 486 -1.71 -4.62 -44.10
C ASN A 486 -1.11 -4.29 -45.48
N ASN A 487 -0.21 -5.12 -45.99
CA ASN A 487 0.40 -4.96 -47.31
C ASN A 487 -0.57 -5.21 -48.49
N ASP A 488 -1.77 -5.73 -48.20
CA ASP A 488 -2.82 -5.98 -49.20
C ASP A 488 -3.98 -5.00 -49.12
N LEU A 489 -3.96 -4.07 -48.17
CA LEU A 489 -5.06 -3.16 -47.93
C LEU A 489 -4.96 -1.92 -48.81
N PHE A 490 -6.13 -1.36 -49.16
CA PHE A 490 -6.17 -0.06 -49.82
C PHE A 490 -5.52 1.02 -48.94
N PRO A 491 -4.57 1.82 -49.47
CA PRO A 491 -3.63 2.60 -48.66
C PRO A 491 -4.24 3.83 -47.96
N LEU A 492 -5.42 4.29 -48.40
CA LEU A 492 -6.09 5.44 -47.78
C LEU A 492 -7.03 4.94 -46.67
N ARG A 493 -6.60 5.05 -45.41
CA ARG A 493 -7.33 4.51 -44.25
C ARG A 493 -8.15 5.57 -43.55
N ASP A 494 -9.22 5.12 -42.90
CA ASP A 494 -10.10 5.96 -42.09
C ASP A 494 -9.38 6.54 -40.85
N LEU A 495 -9.74 7.76 -40.42
CA LEU A 495 -9.10 8.44 -39.29
C LEU A 495 -9.42 7.82 -37.92
N THR A 496 -10.54 7.09 -37.81
CA THR A 496 -11.06 6.59 -36.53
C THR A 496 -11.00 5.07 -36.42
N ARG A 497 -11.04 4.36 -37.56
CA ARG A 497 -10.95 2.91 -37.64
C ARG A 497 -9.98 2.46 -38.73
N PRO A 498 -8.69 2.85 -38.65
CA PRO A 498 -7.76 2.68 -39.76
C PRO A 498 -7.42 1.23 -40.08
N LEU A 499 -7.47 0.31 -39.11
CA LEU A 499 -7.23 -1.13 -39.35
C LEU A 499 -8.37 -1.77 -40.16
N ASP A 500 -9.62 -1.43 -39.84
CA ASP A 500 -10.79 -2.13 -40.41
C ASP A 500 -11.43 -1.39 -41.59
N ARG A 501 -11.17 -0.08 -41.73
CA ARG A 501 -11.95 0.79 -42.61
C ARG A 501 -11.09 1.64 -43.55
N VAL A 502 -11.51 1.65 -44.82
CA VAL A 502 -11.03 2.55 -45.87
C VAL A 502 -11.51 3.99 -45.63
N TYR A 503 -10.76 4.98 -46.09
CA TYR A 503 -11.16 6.39 -46.04
C TYR A 503 -12.58 6.60 -46.58
N GLU A 504 -13.39 7.35 -45.84
CA GLU A 504 -14.86 7.38 -46.00
C GLU A 504 -15.35 7.64 -47.44
N ARG A 505 -14.61 8.45 -48.21
CA ARG A 505 -14.90 8.74 -49.63
C ARG A 505 -14.96 7.49 -50.51
N TYR A 506 -14.17 6.48 -50.18
CA TYR A 506 -14.00 5.24 -50.94
C TYR A 506 -14.62 4.02 -50.26
N ALA A 507 -15.03 4.14 -48.99
CA ALA A 507 -15.56 3.02 -48.22
C ALA A 507 -17.01 2.66 -48.58
N ASP A 508 -17.30 1.35 -48.56
CA ASP A 508 -18.65 0.81 -48.50
C ASP A 508 -19.19 0.73 -47.07
N LYS A 509 -20.39 0.18 -46.92
CA LYS A 509 -21.05 0.00 -45.61
C LYS A 509 -20.29 -0.93 -44.65
N ASN A 510 -19.43 -1.81 -45.17
CA ASN A 510 -18.62 -2.74 -44.40
C ASN A 510 -17.22 -2.18 -44.11
N GLY A 511 -16.90 -0.99 -44.63
CA GLY A 511 -15.61 -0.35 -44.50
C GLY A 511 -14.57 -0.77 -45.54
N LYS A 512 -14.93 -1.60 -46.53
CA LYS A 512 -14.06 -2.02 -47.63
C LYS A 512 -14.15 -1.04 -48.80
N CYS A 513 -13.26 -1.14 -49.78
CA CYS A 513 -13.38 -0.35 -51.00
C CYS A 513 -14.73 -0.60 -51.69
N HIS A 514 -15.48 0.47 -51.93
CA HIS A 514 -16.77 0.38 -52.59
C HIS A 514 -16.61 -0.09 -54.05
N PRO A 515 -17.48 -0.96 -54.60
CA PRO A 515 -17.36 -1.49 -55.96
C PRO A 515 -17.31 -0.43 -57.09
N ASN A 516 -17.76 0.79 -56.79
CA ASN A 516 -17.68 1.93 -57.72
C ASN A 516 -16.29 2.56 -57.78
N VAL A 517 -15.38 2.25 -56.86
CA VAL A 517 -14.03 2.81 -56.81
C VAL A 517 -13.17 2.12 -57.86
N LYS A 518 -12.73 2.89 -58.85
CA LYS A 518 -11.92 2.40 -59.97
C LYS A 518 -10.78 3.36 -60.26
N LEU A 519 -9.61 2.81 -60.55
CA LEU A 519 -8.47 3.58 -61.04
C LEU A 519 -8.66 3.90 -62.53
N THR A 520 -8.85 5.18 -62.83
CA THR A 520 -8.98 5.66 -64.22
C THR A 520 -7.63 6.02 -64.81
N ASN A 521 -6.75 6.65 -64.02
CA ASN A 521 -5.41 7.04 -64.44
C ASN A 521 -4.44 7.09 -63.26
N ILE A 522 -3.17 6.82 -63.51
CA ILE A 522 -2.06 7.03 -62.58
C ILE A 522 -0.88 7.63 -63.37
N ASP A 523 -0.29 8.69 -62.85
CA ASP A 523 0.94 9.30 -63.38
C ASP A 523 1.80 9.78 -62.20
N LEU A 524 3.08 10.08 -62.45
CA LEU A 524 3.91 10.80 -61.48
C LEU A 524 3.26 12.14 -61.14
N ALA A 525 3.30 12.54 -59.88
CA ALA A 525 2.72 13.81 -59.44
C ALA A 525 3.32 15.01 -60.21
N SER A 526 2.54 16.09 -60.32
CA SER A 526 2.98 17.29 -61.04
C SER A 526 4.31 17.81 -60.48
N GLY A 527 5.26 18.11 -61.37
CA GLY A 527 6.62 18.55 -61.00
C GLY A 527 7.63 17.43 -60.75
N TYR A 528 7.20 16.20 -60.48
CA TYR A 528 8.10 15.09 -60.12
C TYR A 528 8.76 14.39 -61.31
N LYS A 529 8.34 14.65 -62.55
CA LYS A 529 8.97 14.07 -63.75
C LYS A 529 10.44 14.48 -63.89
N LYS A 530 10.80 15.70 -63.49
CA LYS A 530 12.19 16.19 -63.52
C LYS A 530 13.03 15.46 -62.46
N TYR A 531 12.54 15.44 -61.22
CA TYR A 531 13.17 14.74 -60.11
C TYR A 531 13.36 13.24 -60.40
N PHE A 532 12.34 12.58 -60.96
CA PHE A 532 12.43 11.17 -61.38
C PHE A 532 13.58 10.93 -62.37
N ASN A 533 13.73 11.81 -63.36
CA ASN A 533 14.80 11.69 -64.36
C ASN A 533 16.18 11.93 -63.74
N GLU A 534 16.28 12.80 -62.74
CA GLU A 534 17.52 13.02 -61.98
C GLU A 534 17.85 11.80 -61.12
N LEU A 535 16.85 11.21 -60.44
CA LEU A 535 17.01 9.99 -59.66
C LEU A 535 17.45 8.79 -60.51
N CYS A 536 16.92 8.65 -61.73
CA CYS A 536 17.34 7.60 -62.65
C CYS A 536 18.81 7.73 -63.10
N ARG A 537 19.34 8.96 -63.13
CA ARG A 537 20.73 9.26 -63.50
C ARG A 537 21.69 9.20 -62.33
N ASP A 538 21.18 9.18 -61.10
CA ASP A 538 21.97 9.04 -59.89
C ASP A 538 22.91 7.85 -60.04
N SER A 539 24.17 7.98 -59.60
CA SER A 539 25.18 6.91 -59.70
C SER A 539 24.74 5.56 -59.13
N ARG A 540 23.79 5.55 -58.17
CA ARG A 540 23.18 4.37 -57.57
C ARG A 540 22.23 3.62 -58.50
N VAL A 541 21.82 4.22 -59.62
CA VAL A 541 20.92 3.65 -60.64
C VAL A 541 21.51 3.77 -62.05
N GLY A 542 22.17 4.87 -62.41
CA GLY A 542 23.03 4.98 -63.59
C GLY A 542 22.34 4.71 -64.94
N LEU A 543 21.12 5.20 -65.14
CA LEU A 543 20.36 5.04 -66.39
C LEU A 543 20.62 6.18 -67.38
N SER A 544 20.72 5.85 -68.65
CA SER A 544 20.71 6.83 -69.75
C SER A 544 19.31 7.45 -69.94
N PRO A 545 19.20 8.60 -70.64
CA PRO A 545 17.90 9.21 -70.93
C PRO A 545 16.90 8.31 -71.67
N SER A 546 17.37 7.44 -72.56
CA SER A 546 16.51 6.48 -73.29
C SER A 546 16.01 5.35 -72.38
N GLU A 547 16.87 4.81 -71.52
CA GLU A 547 16.48 3.81 -70.53
C GLU A 547 15.51 4.37 -69.49
N THR A 548 15.71 5.64 -69.08
CA THR A 548 14.83 6.35 -68.13
C THR A 548 13.38 6.37 -68.62
N ALA A 549 13.15 6.63 -69.91
CA ALA A 549 11.80 6.64 -70.48
C ALA A 549 11.12 5.26 -70.43
N ASN A 550 11.88 4.20 -70.74
CA ASN A 550 11.41 2.82 -70.68
C ASN A 550 11.12 2.39 -69.23
N VAL A 551 12.02 2.72 -68.30
CA VAL A 551 11.87 2.45 -66.87
C VAL A 551 10.65 3.16 -66.29
N ARG A 552 10.44 4.43 -66.63
CA ARG A 552 9.24 5.17 -66.22
C ARG A 552 7.96 4.50 -66.71
N GLY A 553 7.93 4.02 -67.95
CA GLY A 553 6.79 3.28 -68.50
C GLY A 553 6.49 2.02 -67.68
N ARG A 554 7.52 1.19 -67.43
CA ARG A 554 7.39 -0.03 -66.60
C ARG A 554 6.93 0.29 -65.18
N LEU A 555 7.49 1.34 -64.57
CA LEU A 555 7.11 1.79 -63.22
C LEU A 555 5.64 2.19 -63.15
N LEU A 556 5.16 2.96 -64.13
CA LEU A 556 3.75 3.35 -64.20
C LEU A 556 2.83 2.14 -64.36
N THR A 557 3.21 1.18 -65.20
CA THR A 557 2.46 -0.08 -65.36
C THR A 557 2.44 -0.89 -64.08
N ASN A 558 3.59 -1.02 -63.41
CA ASN A 558 3.70 -1.75 -62.14
C ASN A 558 2.89 -1.07 -61.03
N ALA A 559 3.03 0.24 -60.88
CA ALA A 559 2.27 1.05 -59.92
C ALA A 559 0.76 0.98 -60.18
N ARG A 560 0.32 1.00 -61.45
CA ARG A 560 -1.09 0.83 -61.82
C ARG A 560 -1.62 -0.54 -61.39
N THR A 561 -0.89 -1.59 -61.74
CA THR A 561 -1.28 -2.99 -61.44
C THR A 561 -1.40 -3.19 -59.94
N GLU A 562 -0.42 -2.68 -59.19
CA GLU A 562 -0.40 -2.76 -57.74
C GLU A 562 -1.55 -1.97 -57.12
N PHE A 563 -1.80 -0.74 -57.57
CA PHE A 563 -2.89 0.06 -57.00
C PHE A 563 -4.27 -0.53 -57.30
N GLU A 564 -4.47 -1.10 -58.50
CA GLU A 564 -5.70 -1.82 -58.85
C GLU A 564 -5.89 -3.08 -58.01
N ARG A 565 -4.82 -3.81 -57.67
CA ARG A 565 -4.85 -4.92 -56.71
C ARG A 565 -5.29 -4.46 -55.32
N LEU A 566 -4.71 -3.37 -54.83
CA LEU A 566 -5.04 -2.81 -53.50
C LEU A 566 -6.49 -2.30 -53.42
N ILE A 567 -7.06 -1.77 -54.52
CA ILE A 567 -8.51 -1.44 -54.58
C ILE A 567 -9.38 -2.67 -54.35
N ARG A 568 -8.93 -3.85 -54.80
CA ARG A 568 -9.64 -5.13 -54.59
C ARG A 568 -9.29 -5.81 -53.28
N GLU A 569 -8.32 -5.26 -52.55
CA GLU A 569 -7.70 -5.86 -51.36
C GLU A 569 -7.27 -7.32 -51.56
N GLU A 570 -6.74 -7.64 -52.75
CA GLU A 570 -6.30 -8.99 -53.13
C GLU A 570 -4.88 -9.26 -52.63
N ALA A 571 -4.59 -10.45 -52.10
CA ALA A 571 -3.24 -10.80 -51.66
C ALA A 571 -2.20 -10.72 -52.80
N ALA A 572 -1.05 -10.11 -52.51
CA ALA A 572 0.05 -10.06 -53.48
C ALA A 572 0.60 -11.49 -53.73
N PRO A 573 0.83 -11.89 -54.99
CA PRO A 573 1.40 -13.21 -55.30
C PRO A 573 2.83 -13.37 -54.78
N GLU A 574 3.62 -12.28 -54.78
CA GLU A 574 4.96 -12.21 -54.22
C GLU A 574 5.16 -10.89 -53.47
N ARG A 575 5.82 -10.95 -52.30
CA ARG A 575 6.15 -9.78 -51.50
C ARG A 575 7.46 -9.16 -51.99
N PRO A 576 7.51 -7.86 -52.33
CA PRO A 576 8.73 -7.20 -52.80
C PRO A 576 9.74 -6.95 -51.67
N CYS A 577 9.29 -6.95 -50.42
CA CYS A 577 10.09 -6.69 -49.23
C CYS A 577 9.68 -7.58 -48.07
N LYS A 578 10.51 -7.64 -47.03
CA LYS A 578 10.27 -8.33 -45.76
C LYS A 578 10.79 -7.49 -44.60
N VAL A 579 10.04 -7.49 -43.51
CA VAL A 579 10.45 -6.87 -42.24
C VAL A 579 11.18 -7.91 -41.38
N ARG A 580 12.28 -7.51 -40.74
CA ARG A 580 12.99 -8.31 -39.73
C ARG A 580 13.52 -7.43 -38.61
N GLN A 581 13.71 -7.99 -37.42
CA GLN A 581 14.40 -7.29 -36.35
C GLN A 581 15.88 -7.12 -36.66
N LEU A 582 16.42 -5.96 -36.31
CA LEU A 582 17.82 -5.60 -36.49
C LEU A 582 18.64 -6.13 -35.30
N ASP A 583 19.78 -6.75 -35.61
CA ASP A 583 20.76 -7.10 -34.59
C ASP A 583 21.74 -5.95 -34.36
N HIS A 584 22.55 -6.05 -33.29
CA HIS A 584 23.66 -5.12 -33.09
C HIS A 584 24.75 -5.26 -34.16
N GLY A 585 24.82 -6.40 -34.86
CA GLY A 585 25.87 -6.79 -35.79
C GLY A 585 25.64 -6.26 -37.19
N GLY A 586 25.61 -4.94 -37.35
CA GLY A 586 25.38 -4.29 -38.65
C GLY A 586 25.01 -2.82 -38.58
N LEU A 587 24.78 -2.31 -37.37
CA LEU A 587 24.46 -0.91 -37.09
C LEU A 587 25.72 -0.11 -36.75
N LEU A 588 25.78 1.14 -37.19
CA LEU A 588 26.80 2.08 -36.73
C LEU A 588 26.61 2.41 -35.25
N GLU A 589 27.66 2.93 -34.60
CA GLU A 589 27.64 3.21 -33.17
C GLU A 589 26.48 4.13 -32.77
N HIS A 590 26.26 5.22 -33.51
CA HIS A 590 25.17 6.16 -33.30
C HIS A 590 23.80 5.62 -33.73
N GLU A 591 23.72 4.43 -34.30
CA GLU A 591 22.47 3.77 -34.74
C GLU A 591 22.12 2.55 -33.89
N ARG A 592 22.93 2.23 -32.87
CA ARG A 592 22.73 1.04 -32.03
C ARG A 592 21.41 1.04 -31.26
N MET A 593 20.72 2.18 -31.13
CA MET A 593 19.37 2.23 -30.56
C MET A 593 18.32 1.52 -31.44
N LEU A 594 18.63 1.29 -32.72
CA LEU A 594 17.78 0.52 -33.63
C LEU A 594 17.89 -0.99 -33.41
N ALA A 595 18.85 -1.47 -32.62
CA ALA A 595 18.96 -2.90 -32.32
C ALA A 595 17.71 -3.38 -31.56
N GLY A 596 17.13 -4.48 -32.02
CA GLY A 596 15.84 -5.00 -31.56
C GLY A 596 14.62 -4.32 -32.19
N GLN A 597 14.79 -3.21 -32.91
CA GLN A 597 13.73 -2.61 -33.73
C GLN A 597 13.62 -3.28 -35.09
N TYR A 598 12.54 -3.02 -35.81
CA TYR A 598 12.32 -3.56 -37.15
C TYR A 598 13.07 -2.77 -38.22
N GLY A 599 13.51 -3.47 -39.26
CA GLY A 599 14.04 -2.91 -40.49
C GLY A 599 13.46 -3.60 -41.71
N LEU A 600 13.37 -2.86 -42.82
CA LEU A 600 12.83 -3.34 -44.10
C LEU A 600 13.94 -3.82 -45.03
N PHE A 601 13.73 -4.95 -45.70
CA PHE A 601 14.70 -5.55 -46.62
C PHE A 601 14.03 -5.97 -47.92
N LEU A 602 14.76 -5.92 -49.03
CA LEU A 602 14.27 -6.48 -50.29
C LEU A 602 14.08 -7.99 -50.19
N ALA A 603 13.01 -8.51 -50.79
CA ALA A 603 12.87 -9.93 -50.98
C ALA A 603 13.93 -10.44 -51.98
N PRO A 604 14.47 -11.66 -51.78
CA PRO A 604 15.42 -12.25 -52.72
C PRO A 604 14.73 -12.50 -54.06
N ALA A 605 15.39 -12.15 -55.16
CA ALA A 605 14.92 -12.41 -56.51
C ALA A 605 15.71 -13.56 -57.17
N HIS A 606 15.06 -14.28 -58.08
CA HIS A 606 15.68 -15.39 -58.82
C HIS A 606 16.73 -14.90 -59.83
N SER A 607 16.55 -13.69 -60.37
CA SER A 607 17.49 -13.02 -61.27
C SER A 607 17.60 -11.51 -60.97
N PRO A 608 18.70 -10.84 -61.39
CA PRO A 608 18.83 -9.40 -61.23
C PRO A 608 17.71 -8.57 -61.92
N GLN A 609 17.10 -9.09 -62.98
CA GLN A 609 15.98 -8.41 -63.67
C GLN A 609 14.66 -8.54 -62.90
N ASP A 610 14.54 -9.56 -62.04
CA ASP A 610 13.37 -9.77 -61.20
C ASP A 610 13.44 -8.98 -59.90
N GLN A 611 14.61 -8.43 -59.54
CA GLN A 611 14.78 -7.66 -58.32
C GLN A 611 13.86 -6.44 -58.30
N CYS A 612 13.19 -6.21 -57.17
CA CYS A 612 12.27 -5.09 -57.02
C CYS A 612 13.02 -3.77 -56.80
N THR A 613 13.61 -3.21 -57.86
CA THR A 613 14.31 -1.91 -57.85
C THR A 613 13.75 -0.95 -58.89
N LEU A 614 14.12 0.33 -58.75
CA LEU A 614 13.79 1.40 -59.67
C LEU A 614 14.31 1.10 -61.08
N ARG A 615 15.52 0.53 -61.25
CA ARG A 615 16.04 0.11 -62.57
C ARG A 615 15.07 -0.81 -63.29
N ASN A 616 14.44 -1.72 -62.55
CA ASN A 616 13.50 -2.69 -63.11
C ASN A 616 12.08 -2.12 -63.26
N GLY A 617 11.87 -0.85 -62.88
CA GLY A 617 10.58 -0.19 -62.95
C GLY A 617 9.56 -0.80 -61.99
N ARG A 618 9.98 -1.14 -60.77
CA ARG A 618 9.11 -1.73 -59.75
C ARG A 618 9.06 -0.86 -58.50
N ILE A 619 7.86 -0.70 -57.94
CA ILE A 619 7.65 -0.12 -56.61
C ILE A 619 7.70 -1.23 -55.55
N LEU A 620 8.13 -0.88 -54.34
CA LEU A 620 7.99 -1.76 -53.17
C LEU A 620 6.55 -1.78 -52.66
N GLY A 621 5.79 -0.73 -52.92
CA GLY A 621 4.38 -0.60 -52.54
C GLY A 621 4.01 0.87 -52.36
N PHE A 622 2.75 1.13 -52.05
CA PHE A 622 2.25 2.45 -51.67
C PHE A 622 2.29 2.61 -50.16
N TYR A 623 2.80 3.74 -49.66
CA TYR A 623 2.78 4.06 -48.24
C TYR A 623 1.33 4.16 -47.76
N MET A 624 1.02 3.48 -46.68
CA MET A 624 -0.33 3.38 -46.13
C MET A 624 -0.43 4.14 -44.82
N GLY A 625 -1.60 4.74 -44.56
CA GLY A 625 -1.85 5.41 -43.30
C GLY A 625 -3.27 5.97 -43.18
N MET A 626 -3.57 6.52 -42.01
CA MET A 626 -4.69 7.42 -41.80
C MET A 626 -4.56 8.60 -42.75
N PHE A 627 -5.55 8.75 -43.64
CA PHE A 627 -5.52 9.76 -44.68
C PHE A 627 -6.27 11.03 -44.25
N ALA A 628 -5.52 12.11 -44.05
CA ALA A 628 -6.08 13.45 -43.81
C ALA A 628 -6.04 14.29 -45.09
N ALA A 629 -7.22 14.69 -45.54
CA ALA A 629 -7.41 15.47 -46.77
C ALA A 629 -7.51 16.99 -46.51
N ASN A 630 -7.47 17.45 -45.27
CA ASN A 630 -7.55 18.86 -44.88
C ASN A 630 -7.02 19.08 -43.46
N GLU A 631 -6.80 20.34 -43.10
CA GLU A 631 -6.24 20.77 -41.81
C GLU A 631 -7.07 20.29 -40.60
N GLN A 632 -8.41 20.32 -40.68
CA GLN A 632 -9.25 19.80 -39.60
C GLN A 632 -9.00 18.31 -39.33
N GLN A 633 -8.79 17.52 -40.38
CA GLN A 633 -8.46 16.10 -40.26
C GLN A 633 -7.03 15.87 -39.77
N ILE A 634 -6.09 16.75 -40.13
CA ILE A 634 -4.71 16.72 -39.60
C ILE A 634 -4.74 16.99 -38.09
N ASN A 635 -5.45 18.03 -37.64
CA ASN A 635 -5.60 18.34 -36.22
C ASN A 635 -6.31 17.19 -35.46
N ALA A 636 -7.22 16.48 -36.11
CA ALA A 636 -7.86 15.31 -35.53
C ALA A 636 -6.91 14.11 -35.38
N ILE A 637 -5.96 13.94 -36.31
CA ILE A 637 -4.86 12.97 -36.18
C ILE A 637 -3.95 13.40 -35.02
N GLU A 638 -3.50 14.65 -34.99
CA GLU A 638 -2.61 15.19 -33.96
C GLU A 638 -3.20 15.04 -32.55
N ALA A 639 -4.49 15.38 -32.38
CA ALA A 639 -5.19 15.22 -31.11
C ALA A 639 -5.23 13.75 -30.63
N GLN A 640 -5.39 12.81 -31.57
CA GLN A 640 -5.38 11.37 -31.28
C GLN A 640 -3.96 10.83 -31.09
N HIS A 641 -3.00 11.43 -31.76
CA HIS A 641 -1.65 10.95 -31.97
C HIS A 641 -0.65 12.11 -31.92
N PRO A 642 -0.21 12.54 -30.72
CA PRO A 642 0.72 13.66 -30.59
C PRO A 642 2.06 13.44 -31.30
N ASP A 643 2.48 12.19 -31.48
CA ASP A 643 3.72 11.81 -32.19
C ASP A 643 3.47 11.38 -33.65
N TYR A 644 2.33 11.76 -34.25
CA TYR A 644 1.97 11.31 -35.61
C TYR A 644 3.01 11.68 -36.67
N GLU A 645 3.75 12.78 -36.45
CA GLU A 645 4.79 13.29 -37.34
C GLU A 645 5.92 12.26 -37.56
N SER A 646 6.22 11.41 -36.57
CA SER A 646 7.27 10.39 -36.67
C SER A 646 7.00 9.36 -37.78
N TYR A 647 5.76 9.24 -38.25
CA TYR A 647 5.38 8.31 -39.31
C TYR A 647 4.47 8.96 -40.37
N ALA A 648 4.46 10.29 -40.41
CA ALA A 648 3.67 11.07 -41.35
C ALA A 648 4.39 11.20 -42.69
N MET A 649 3.63 11.06 -43.79
CA MET A 649 4.06 11.46 -45.12
C MET A 649 3.20 12.60 -45.62
N ASP A 650 3.88 13.67 -46.03
CA ASP A 650 3.26 14.82 -46.66
C ASP A 650 3.22 14.63 -48.17
N ALA A 651 2.02 14.68 -48.73
CA ALA A 651 1.80 14.67 -50.18
C ALA A 651 1.00 15.91 -50.58
N MET A 652 1.50 16.64 -51.57
CA MET A 652 0.82 17.81 -52.09
C MET A 652 -0.20 17.40 -53.16
N ARG A 653 -1.47 17.82 -53.02
CA ARG A 653 -2.45 17.65 -54.10
C ARG A 653 -2.28 18.72 -55.18
N PRO A 654 -2.73 18.42 -56.42
CA PRO A 654 -2.88 19.43 -57.46
C PRO A 654 -3.72 20.61 -56.94
N GLY A 655 -3.13 21.81 -56.91
CA GLY A 655 -3.76 23.02 -56.33
C GLY A 655 -3.23 23.43 -54.95
N GLY A 656 -2.14 22.83 -54.45
CA GLY A 656 -1.41 23.32 -53.28
C GLY A 656 -2.00 22.93 -51.92
N LYS A 657 -2.93 21.97 -51.89
CA LYS A 657 -3.51 21.46 -50.64
C LYS A 657 -2.68 20.29 -50.12
N LEU A 658 -2.12 20.45 -48.92
CA LEU A 658 -1.41 19.39 -48.20
C LEU A 658 -2.37 18.24 -47.86
N THR A 659 -1.89 17.01 -48.03
CA THR A 659 -2.51 15.79 -47.52
C THR A 659 -1.49 15.01 -46.74
N VAL A 660 -1.90 14.46 -45.60
CA VAL A 660 -1.01 13.76 -44.68
C VAL A 660 -1.44 12.30 -44.61
N TYR A 661 -0.45 11.41 -44.70
CA TYR A 661 -0.61 9.99 -44.45
C TYR A 661 0.10 9.68 -43.13
N SER A 662 -0.64 9.48 -42.05
CA SER A 662 -0.02 9.01 -40.83
C SER A 662 -0.06 7.49 -40.80
N ALA A 663 1.09 6.84 -40.96
CA ALA A 663 1.20 5.39 -40.79
C ALA A 663 0.98 4.98 -39.32
N LEU A 664 1.07 5.94 -38.39
CA LEU A 664 0.72 5.73 -37.00
C LEU A 664 -0.73 5.23 -36.94
N GLY A 665 -0.93 3.99 -36.51
CA GLY A 665 -2.24 3.39 -36.41
C GLY A 665 -2.66 2.43 -37.53
N CYS A 666 -2.10 2.52 -38.74
CA CYS A 666 -2.25 1.48 -39.76
C CYS A 666 -1.21 1.68 -40.86
N ALA A 667 -0.10 0.99 -40.72
CA ALA A 667 1.04 0.97 -41.59
C ALA A 667 1.17 -0.40 -42.26
N ASN A 668 1.71 -0.38 -43.46
CA ASN A 668 2.27 -1.57 -44.10
C ASN A 668 3.78 -1.64 -43.84
N ASP A 669 4.43 -2.63 -44.42
CA ASP A 669 5.85 -2.92 -44.14
C ASP A 669 6.78 -1.73 -44.44
N LEU A 670 6.36 -0.81 -45.33
CA LEU A 670 7.13 0.35 -45.74
C LEU A 670 7.44 1.33 -44.59
N ALA A 671 6.61 1.35 -43.55
CA ALA A 671 6.85 2.22 -42.38
C ALA A 671 8.00 1.75 -41.49
N PHE A 672 8.48 0.51 -41.68
CA PHE A 672 9.64 -0.04 -40.96
C PHE A 672 10.95 0.15 -41.73
N ALA A 673 10.95 0.93 -42.82
CA ALA A 673 12.20 1.41 -43.39
C ALA A 673 12.81 2.44 -42.45
N ASN A 674 14.03 2.20 -41.98
CA ASN A 674 14.72 3.18 -41.16
C ASN A 674 15.33 4.28 -42.04
N THR A 675 15.85 5.33 -41.42
CA THR A 675 16.66 6.32 -42.13
C THR A 675 18.14 6.16 -41.79
N ALA A 676 19.01 6.70 -42.63
CA ALA A 676 20.44 6.81 -42.34
C ALA A 676 20.75 8.27 -42.00
N LEU A 677 21.32 8.51 -40.81
CA LEU A 677 21.69 9.85 -40.35
C LEU A 677 23.21 9.98 -40.28
N CYS A 678 23.72 11.18 -40.55
CA CYS A 678 25.11 11.53 -40.31
C CYS A 678 25.41 11.47 -38.80
N ALA A 679 26.57 10.94 -38.44
CA ALA A 679 27.05 10.98 -37.06
C ALA A 679 27.51 12.40 -36.69
N ASP A 680 27.22 12.83 -35.46
CA ASP A 680 27.81 14.02 -34.82
C ASP A 680 27.72 15.34 -35.61
N THR A 681 26.63 15.54 -36.36
CA THR A 681 26.37 16.83 -37.03
C THR A 681 25.66 17.82 -36.10
N PRO A 682 25.96 19.13 -36.19
CA PRO A 682 25.31 20.16 -35.34
C PRO A 682 23.78 20.20 -35.50
N GLU A 683 23.29 19.91 -36.71
CA GLU A 683 21.87 19.73 -37.00
C GLU A 683 21.67 18.30 -37.55
N PRO A 684 20.57 17.61 -37.22
CA PRO A 684 20.27 16.30 -37.77
C PRO A 684 20.21 16.36 -39.30
N ALA A 685 21.00 15.52 -39.97
CA ALA A 685 21.08 15.47 -41.42
C ALA A 685 21.08 14.03 -41.93
N TYR A 686 20.44 13.80 -43.07
CA TYR A 686 20.45 12.51 -43.74
C TYR A 686 21.83 12.19 -44.33
N ASP A 687 22.27 10.95 -44.14
CA ASP A 687 23.43 10.38 -44.83
C ASP A 687 23.01 9.94 -46.24
N ARG A 688 23.06 10.89 -47.18
CA ARG A 688 22.60 10.70 -48.57
C ARG A 688 23.33 9.58 -49.32
N GLU A 689 24.54 9.21 -48.92
CA GLU A 689 25.29 8.11 -49.55
C GLU A 689 24.75 6.74 -49.11
N ARG A 690 24.27 6.64 -47.87
CA ARG A 690 23.71 5.42 -47.30
C ARG A 690 22.22 5.23 -47.59
N LEU A 691 21.51 6.29 -47.95
CA LEU A 691 20.15 6.18 -48.48
C LEU A 691 20.12 5.32 -49.76
N ASN A 692 19.16 4.41 -49.83
CA ASN A 692 19.05 3.43 -50.91
C ASN A 692 17.60 3.18 -51.34
N ALA A 693 16.66 3.99 -50.87
CA ALA A 693 15.29 4.02 -51.34
C ALA A 693 14.77 5.46 -51.36
N GLU A 694 13.72 5.70 -52.14
CA GLU A 694 13.09 7.00 -52.31
C GLU A 694 11.57 6.87 -52.31
N PHE A 695 10.91 7.88 -51.74
CA PHE A 695 9.47 8.04 -51.83
C PHE A 695 9.11 8.88 -53.06
N ILE A 696 8.27 8.31 -53.94
CA ILE A 696 7.83 8.94 -55.18
C ILE A 696 6.32 9.16 -55.13
N PRO A 697 5.84 10.40 -55.24
CA PRO A 697 4.42 10.68 -55.30
C PRO A 697 3.84 10.45 -56.69
N PHE A 698 2.67 9.82 -56.72
CA PHE A 698 1.84 9.55 -57.88
C PHE A 698 0.49 10.28 -57.75
N GLU A 699 0.05 10.93 -58.83
CA GLU A 699 -1.32 11.40 -58.94
C GLU A 699 -2.21 10.25 -59.43
N VAL A 700 -3.17 9.84 -58.61
CA VAL A 700 -4.18 8.84 -58.96
C VAL A 700 -5.53 9.50 -59.21
N LYS A 701 -6.16 9.15 -60.33
CA LYS A 701 -7.53 9.55 -60.66
C LYS A 701 -8.46 8.39 -60.41
N LEU A 702 -9.31 8.55 -59.41
CA LEU A 702 -10.24 7.52 -58.92
C LEU A 702 -11.69 7.93 -59.19
N THR A 703 -12.60 6.97 -59.14
CA THR A 703 -14.01 7.23 -58.85
C THR A 703 -14.27 7.04 -57.35
N ASP A 704 -15.10 7.88 -56.74
CA ASP A 704 -15.52 7.71 -55.34
C ASP A 704 -16.64 6.67 -55.20
N ARG A 705 -17.13 6.44 -53.97
CA ARG A 705 -18.23 5.49 -53.71
C ARG A 705 -19.51 5.81 -54.49
N HIS A 706 -19.72 7.06 -54.88
CA HIS A 706 -20.86 7.52 -55.68
C HIS A 706 -20.56 7.56 -57.19
N GLY A 707 -19.38 7.09 -57.63
CA GLY A 707 -18.95 7.09 -59.02
C GLY A 707 -18.43 8.44 -59.51
N LYS A 708 -18.25 9.44 -58.63
CA LYS A 708 -17.75 10.77 -59.01
C LYS A 708 -16.22 10.77 -59.14
N PRO A 709 -15.63 11.50 -60.10
CA PRO A 709 -14.19 11.61 -60.21
C PRO A 709 -13.55 12.27 -58.98
N ALA A 710 -12.47 11.67 -58.49
CA ALA A 710 -11.63 12.16 -57.40
C ALA A 710 -10.15 12.09 -57.81
N ARG A 711 -9.32 12.98 -57.28
CA ARG A 711 -7.87 12.99 -57.50
C ARG A 711 -7.17 13.00 -56.16
N GLU A 712 -6.25 12.08 -55.97
CA GLU A 712 -5.42 11.99 -54.76
C GLU A 712 -3.95 11.86 -55.14
N THR A 713 -3.05 12.31 -54.27
CA THR A 713 -1.61 12.12 -54.42
C THR A 713 -1.18 11.03 -53.45
N VAL A 714 -0.84 9.84 -53.94
CA VAL A 714 -0.36 8.71 -53.13
C VAL A 714 1.15 8.58 -53.27
N VAL A 715 1.83 8.11 -52.21
CA VAL A 715 3.29 8.01 -52.20
C VAL A 715 3.68 6.53 -52.31
N ALA A 716 4.60 6.19 -53.21
CA ALA A 716 5.15 4.85 -53.33
C ALA A 716 6.64 4.83 -53.03
N MET A 717 7.13 3.77 -52.39
CA MET A 717 8.57 3.61 -52.17
C MET A 717 9.19 2.84 -53.35
N VAL A 718 10.35 3.29 -53.82
CA VAL A 718 11.19 2.55 -54.76
C VAL A 718 12.55 2.29 -54.12
N ALA A 719 13.11 1.09 -54.33
CA ALA A 719 14.48 0.79 -53.96
C ALA A 719 15.44 1.14 -55.10
N LEU A 720 16.59 1.70 -54.78
CA LEU A 720 17.71 1.90 -55.70
C LEU A 720 18.56 0.60 -55.75
N ASP A 721 19.46 0.46 -56.72
CA ASP A 721 20.20 -0.80 -56.88
C ASP A 721 21.18 -1.07 -55.72
N ASN A 722 21.63 -0.02 -55.02
CA ASN A 722 22.48 -0.15 -53.84
C ASN A 722 21.74 -0.70 -52.60
N ALA A 723 20.42 -0.92 -52.68
CA ALA A 723 19.63 -1.58 -51.64
C ALA A 723 19.76 -3.10 -51.62
N ILE A 724 20.24 -3.72 -52.69
CA ILE A 724 20.32 -5.18 -52.80
C ILE A 724 21.23 -5.75 -51.71
N GLY A 725 20.68 -6.67 -50.90
CA GLY A 725 21.38 -7.28 -49.78
C GLY A 725 21.59 -6.37 -48.56
N LYS A 726 21.04 -5.14 -48.57
CA LYS A 726 21.12 -4.18 -47.47
C LYS A 726 19.73 -3.89 -46.91
N GLU A 727 19.71 -3.27 -45.74
CA GLU A 727 18.50 -2.68 -45.18
C GLU A 727 18.07 -1.49 -46.02
N ILE A 728 16.76 -1.34 -46.23
CA ILE A 728 16.18 -0.18 -46.87
C ILE A 728 16.32 1.03 -45.94
N ARG A 729 16.99 2.07 -46.44
CA ARG A 729 17.20 3.35 -45.77
C ARG A 729 16.65 4.47 -46.64
N VAL A 730 15.70 5.23 -46.10
CA VAL A 730 14.90 6.22 -46.85
C VAL A 730 14.85 7.58 -46.14
N ASP A 731 14.63 8.62 -46.93
CA ASP A 731 14.40 10.00 -46.49
C ASP A 731 12.89 10.20 -46.20
N TYR A 732 12.54 10.61 -44.99
CA TYR A 732 11.16 10.89 -44.57
C TYR A 732 10.81 12.40 -44.65
N GLY A 733 11.73 13.23 -45.16
CA GLY A 733 11.59 14.68 -45.27
C GLY A 733 12.06 15.44 -44.03
N ASP A 734 12.05 16.77 -44.12
CA ASP A 734 12.57 17.66 -43.08
C ASP A 734 11.75 17.63 -41.79
N ALA A 735 10.44 17.39 -41.87
CA ALA A 735 9.57 17.28 -40.70
C ALA A 735 10.03 16.15 -39.77
N PHE A 736 10.42 15.01 -40.34
CA PHE A 736 10.96 13.88 -39.59
C PHE A 736 12.33 14.20 -38.96
N LEU A 737 13.20 14.98 -39.63
CA LEU A 737 14.49 15.39 -39.04
C LEU A 737 14.34 16.24 -37.79
N ARG A 738 13.28 17.06 -37.70
CA ARG A 738 13.01 17.93 -36.53
C ARG A 738 12.88 17.15 -35.23
N GLN A 739 12.47 15.87 -35.29
CA GLN A 739 12.35 15.05 -34.08
C GLN A 739 13.70 14.71 -33.43
N PHE A 740 14.81 14.84 -34.16
CA PHE A 740 16.16 14.57 -33.65
C PHE A 740 16.88 15.84 -33.16
N THR A 741 16.21 17.00 -33.15
CA THR A 741 16.78 18.25 -32.62
C THR A 741 16.78 18.27 -31.09
N THR A 742 17.81 18.82 -30.46
CA THR A 742 17.92 18.89 -29.00
C THR A 742 16.83 19.76 -28.37
N PRO A 743 16.32 19.46 -27.16
CA PRO A 743 15.24 20.25 -26.52
C PRO A 743 15.56 21.74 -26.32
N ARG A 744 16.85 22.10 -26.23
CA ARG A 744 17.32 23.50 -26.15
C ARG A 744 17.12 24.28 -27.45
N ASP A 745 17.05 23.60 -28.58
CA ASP A 745 16.86 24.23 -29.90
C ASP A 745 15.37 24.30 -30.28
N ARG A 746 14.52 23.38 -29.80
CA ARG A 746 13.04 23.49 -29.89
C ARG A 746 12.51 24.78 -29.26
N ALA A 747 13.03 25.16 -28.08
CA ALA A 747 12.64 26.40 -27.41
C ALA A 747 13.11 27.67 -28.15
N ARG A 748 14.17 27.56 -28.97
CA ARG A 748 14.76 28.69 -29.71
C ARG A 748 14.04 28.98 -31.03
N SER A 749 13.30 28.01 -31.57
CA SER A 749 12.46 28.19 -32.77
C SER A 749 11.03 28.65 -32.50
N GLU A 750 10.57 28.62 -31.24
CA GLU A 750 9.22 29.05 -30.85
C GLU A 750 9.15 30.49 -30.27
N GLU A 751 10.29 31.18 -30.12
CA GLU A 751 10.36 32.53 -29.50
C GLU A 751 10.20 33.73 -30.46
N ASP A 752 9.98 33.55 -31.76
CA ASP A 752 9.80 34.66 -32.71
C ASP A 752 8.35 34.87 -33.20
N ALA A 753 7.35 34.49 -32.40
CA ALA A 753 5.96 34.91 -32.61
C ALA A 753 5.62 36.13 -31.74
N VAL A 754 5.97 37.33 -32.21
CA VAL A 754 5.58 38.59 -31.57
C VAL A 754 4.06 38.80 -31.75
N VAL A 755 3.31 38.67 -30.66
CA VAL A 755 1.90 39.07 -30.58
C VAL A 755 1.83 40.58 -30.33
N VAL A 756 1.54 41.38 -31.37
CA VAL A 756 1.12 42.78 -31.21
C VAL A 756 -0.40 42.81 -31.05
N LYS A 757 -0.88 43.19 -29.87
CA LYS A 757 -2.29 43.55 -29.64
C LYS A 757 -2.59 44.83 -30.40
N MET A 758 -3.56 44.79 -31.32
CA MET A 758 -4.26 46.00 -31.75
C MET A 758 -5.42 46.24 -30.79
N GLU A 759 -5.26 47.24 -29.92
CA GLU A 759 -6.41 47.92 -29.30
C GLU A 759 -7.12 48.71 -30.40
N VAL A 760 -8.43 48.54 -30.49
CA VAL A 760 -9.32 49.35 -31.31
C VAL A 760 -10.25 50.07 -30.34
N ASP A 761 -9.99 51.36 -30.17
CA ASP A 761 -10.94 52.44 -29.83
C ASP A 761 -10.46 53.60 -30.74
N ASP A 762 -11.24 54.23 -31.62
CA ASP A 762 -12.64 54.68 -31.55
C ASP A 762 -13.63 54.03 -32.53
#